data_AF-A0A2D0N0L8-F1
#
_entry.id   AF-A0A2D0N0L8-F1
#
_cell.length_a   1.000
_cell.length_b   1.000
_cell.length_c   1.000
_cell.angle_alpha   90.00
_cell.angle_beta   90.00
_cell.angle_gamma   90.00
#
_symmetry.space_group_name_H-M   'P 1'
#
loop_
_entity.id
_entity.type
_entity.pdbx_description
1 polymer ?
#
loop_
_entity_poly.entity_id
_entity_poly.type
_entity_poly.pdbx_seq_one_letter_code
_entity_poly.pdbx_strand_id
1 'polypeptide(L)'
;MKFFGRFFLNNLGVIKSNKEAENEEAKQDYRDLILDWFNQSGLSLTEFETDFLEPTIELYRTSKRTSHYFAVKPEEAQSNYFDALSLVYLAFHDPNESFFQKIMICLDDPENKNKFPKEFLSRRHYKSDFPEHLPIWRTILQACGFLEIFNALTFKKLRSRERRSHIERVLREAVYSNGPEVLKAWLDYIDNRAFYEKPQIYLDLLSNAYFQNPAQPIAASADLDQYLMQLIEKAVEEHNSREGFRLHTTILREVQESFLEFQQEEIFRNTPSQKRRFLKVWDFPKAVAAVEHYTGRVETLLEHIMYLTNPGYYFRDVEWFYRELFQMIIDDHRVSKKWMNDLLHWFPDCLSSVVIENVHLPLLQKIAPDIRMGTELHSKVEELVFVKHFSKAGIELIKTIYRAAPEKDLILAHKIQTPHFGNSDFKYGYHNLNWNSDKGNYTKLKAFIADFSLIVPTALKRVVSAYSVDDMTAFQINIDGENININSAVVENFNEILEEKQRAYRIIPIPLLPYTLRDSREYYATAISFLNAEEFNFFRNNYLEPHFPEISDCRIYREMSFPDGSVPSFLEFRQAAQAKRRQTKSSFEKNVNWQWFKQDHIDQLSGKEKWYPLMDLLITCKGSKTPQKKWMEQMNKAIDDFGRDQYFKELTVLITDSIRKDFWFFDVYAQALRGIVWTCTRQNPNDVSLNIVRTIAESSYTKISGVGPRSGRMGNFALQELVNSGSETAFGILNIMRNKTKYQRFIRVLDKYMEKFKEASDIPDELLADRSIPHLGFEGCTKTIQVEDYRVVFELKNQKLVKNWYLGDRKQRGTPAAIKEQFPALEKEIALEFKHTNALVKDLKHRLKTYWLYDRKWSAPDWEQYILAHPLLHMWIEGMIWCNETQDKRFLVLGDQKIDLHGQAVTVEKTDVISFWHPVEAASAELTAWQQKILEEKIPQAERQAYREHYPFSDRELSLTATPRFAGHFLEVRKLMAIANAAGWIFTYVHEDVNWPRVFIKDLNLTAHFKCDYSRLDYAIPTQELFFTEGDTRKITYGKKLEAIPLSRVPAKTRSEICRDIDLFIATTSVAMNPALAEKEPSLGNYRDDFHKGRFSDNAGAAVRKQLIAQLIPRLGLNSPGFEGNYLLVDGKLNQYRINLGSGFAQIRQSQQHLNLMPDIQSVRKDRRVQLPFKDDDTLYLILAKALFLQRDDAVADPAFKTLVTGNN
;
A
#
# COMPACT_ATOMS: atom_id res chain seq x y z
N MET A 1 -7.72 23.50 -7.10
CA MET A 1 -8.80 24.45 -6.74
C MET A 1 -9.09 24.58 -5.24
N LYS A 2 -9.05 23.53 -4.39
CA LYS A 2 -9.30 23.67 -2.94
C LYS A 2 -8.17 24.30 -2.08
N PHE A 3 -7.01 24.64 -2.66
CA PHE A 3 -5.89 25.25 -1.93
C PHE A 3 -5.93 26.79 -1.95
N PHE A 4 -6.33 27.42 -3.06
CA PHE A 4 -6.33 28.89 -3.21
C PHE A 4 -7.62 29.58 -2.76
N GLY A 5 -8.78 28.89 -2.83
CA GLY A 5 -10.04 29.41 -2.27
C GLY A 5 -9.99 29.63 -0.75
N ARG A 6 -9.10 28.94 -0.02
CA ARG A 6 -8.89 29.15 1.42
C ARG A 6 -7.96 30.32 1.75
N PHE A 7 -7.19 30.81 0.78
CA PHE A 7 -6.22 31.88 0.99
C PHE A 7 -6.90 33.25 1.13
N PHE A 8 -7.95 33.50 0.34
CA PHE A 8 -8.71 34.77 0.36
C PHE A 8 -9.94 34.76 1.27
N LEU A 9 -10.28 33.62 1.89
CA LEU A 9 -11.49 33.49 2.72
C LEU A 9 -11.24 33.49 4.24
N ASN A 10 -10.01 33.28 4.72
CA ASN A 10 -9.77 33.05 6.16
C ASN A 10 -9.12 34.18 6.97
N ASN A 11 -8.83 35.36 6.40
CA ASN A 11 -8.23 36.47 7.15
C ASN A 11 -9.16 37.68 7.25
N LEU A 12 -10.40 37.45 7.70
CA LEU A 12 -11.30 38.50 8.20
C LEU A 12 -11.07 38.67 9.70
N GLY A 13 -10.07 39.46 10.08
CA GLY A 13 -9.83 39.82 11.47
C GLY A 13 -8.68 40.80 11.59
N VAL A 14 -8.99 41.97 12.16
CA VAL A 14 -8.11 43.11 12.47
C VAL A 14 -7.88 44.12 11.32
N ILE A 15 -8.91 44.93 11.09
CA ILE A 15 -8.72 46.38 10.84
C ILE A 15 -9.37 47.10 12.02
N LYS A 16 -8.55 47.52 12.99
CA LYS A 16 -8.89 48.57 13.96
C LYS A 16 -7.81 49.63 13.84
N SER A 17 -8.03 50.61 12.95
CA SER A 17 -7.74 52.05 13.16
C SER A 17 -7.91 52.80 11.83
N ASN A 18 -8.59 53.96 11.92
CA ASN A 18 -8.94 54.92 10.87
C ASN A 18 -10.14 54.57 9.99
N LYS A 19 -11.34 54.65 10.60
CA LYS A 19 -12.62 54.30 9.97
C LYS A 19 -13.46 55.48 9.48
N GLU A 20 -12.91 56.69 9.40
CA GLU A 20 -13.73 57.88 9.08
C GLU A 20 -13.34 58.60 7.77
N ALA A 21 -12.25 58.23 7.09
CA ALA A 21 -11.88 58.81 5.79
C ALA A 21 -12.07 57.86 4.57
N GLU A 22 -12.18 56.55 4.76
CA GLU A 22 -12.12 55.55 3.67
C GLU A 22 -13.50 55.08 3.14
N ASN A 23 -14.61 55.63 3.64
CA ASN A 23 -15.95 55.10 3.36
C ASN A 23 -16.60 55.60 2.04
N GLU A 24 -16.00 56.57 1.33
CA GLU A 24 -16.49 57.01 0.02
C GLU A 24 -15.81 56.30 -1.15
N GLU A 25 -14.49 56.05 -1.10
CA GLU A 25 -13.77 55.34 -2.17
C GLU A 25 -14.15 53.84 -2.29
N ALA A 26 -14.57 53.20 -1.18
CA ALA A 26 -14.95 51.78 -1.19
C ALA A 26 -16.29 51.48 -1.90
N LYS A 27 -17.12 52.51 -2.18
CA LYS A 27 -18.43 52.36 -2.85
C LYS A 27 -18.38 52.48 -4.37
N GLN A 28 -17.23 52.81 -4.94
CA GLN A 28 -17.05 53.01 -6.38
C GLN A 28 -16.94 51.66 -7.11
N ASP A 29 -17.56 51.51 -8.30
CA ASP A 29 -17.43 50.29 -9.10
C ASP A 29 -15.99 50.18 -9.66
N TYR A 30 -15.37 49.00 -9.58
CA TYR A 30 -14.03 48.79 -10.11
C TYR A 30 -13.95 49.00 -11.62
N ARG A 31 -15.07 48.84 -12.35
CA ARG A 31 -15.13 49.12 -13.79
C ARG A 31 -15.02 50.61 -14.10
N ASP A 32 -15.57 51.47 -13.25
CA ASP A 32 -15.42 52.93 -13.40
C ASP A 32 -13.94 53.33 -13.22
N LEU A 33 -13.25 52.71 -12.24
CA LEU A 33 -11.82 52.92 -12.03
C LEU A 33 -10.96 52.43 -13.22
N ILE A 34 -11.37 51.34 -13.89
CA ILE A 34 -10.72 50.87 -15.12
C ILE A 34 -10.90 51.88 -16.26
N LEU A 35 -12.12 52.43 -16.42
CA LEU A 35 -12.39 53.45 -17.45
C LEU A 35 -11.65 54.76 -17.17
N ASP A 36 -11.58 55.19 -15.92
CA ASP A 36 -10.80 56.35 -15.50
C ASP A 36 -9.31 56.17 -15.81
N TRP A 37 -8.78 54.94 -15.63
CA TRP A 37 -7.40 54.62 -15.97
C TRP A 37 -7.17 54.62 -17.49
N PHE A 38 -8.08 54.10 -18.31
CA PHE A 38 -8.02 54.26 -19.77
C PHE A 38 -8.01 55.73 -20.20
N ASN A 39 -8.89 56.54 -19.62
CA ASN A 39 -8.98 57.98 -19.92
C ASN A 39 -7.69 58.73 -19.52
N GLN A 40 -7.11 58.41 -18.37
CA GLN A 40 -5.90 59.07 -17.88
C GLN A 40 -4.63 58.61 -18.62
N SER A 41 -4.55 57.33 -18.99
CA SER A 41 -3.40 56.78 -19.74
C SER A 41 -3.37 57.23 -21.21
N GLY A 42 -4.50 57.70 -21.74
CA GLY A 42 -4.64 58.08 -23.15
C GLY A 42 -4.66 56.87 -24.10
N LEU A 43 -4.82 55.66 -23.57
CA LEU A 43 -4.93 54.43 -24.35
C LEU A 43 -6.30 54.34 -25.03
N SER A 44 -6.32 53.91 -26.30
CA SER A 44 -7.57 53.76 -27.05
C SER A 44 -8.33 52.53 -26.58
N LEU A 45 -9.56 52.73 -26.10
CA LEU A 45 -10.46 51.63 -25.76
C LEU A 45 -10.78 50.77 -27.00
N THR A 46 -10.90 51.40 -28.17
CA THR A 46 -11.15 50.69 -29.44
C THR A 46 -9.98 49.79 -29.81
N GLU A 47 -8.72 50.25 -29.65
CA GLU A 47 -7.54 49.42 -29.92
C GLU A 47 -7.43 48.27 -28.92
N PHE A 48 -7.75 48.49 -27.64
CA PHE A 48 -7.84 47.41 -26.65
C PHE A 48 -8.85 46.34 -27.08
N GLU A 49 -10.05 46.75 -27.50
CA GLU A 49 -11.12 45.85 -27.91
C GLU A 49 -10.74 45.02 -29.15
N THR A 50 -10.24 45.68 -30.21
CA THR A 50 -9.96 45.03 -31.49
C THR A 50 -8.64 44.25 -31.49
N ASP A 51 -7.59 44.79 -30.90
CA ASP A 51 -6.23 44.29 -31.12
C ASP A 51 -5.77 43.35 -29.99
N PHE A 52 -6.41 43.42 -28.82
CA PHE A 52 -6.05 42.61 -27.66
C PHE A 52 -7.18 41.74 -27.13
N LEU A 53 -8.35 42.32 -26.83
CA LEU A 53 -9.45 41.61 -26.16
C LEU A 53 -10.09 40.53 -27.04
N GLU A 54 -10.58 40.88 -28.23
CA GLU A 54 -11.26 39.94 -29.13
C GLU A 54 -10.35 38.76 -29.54
N PRO A 55 -9.10 38.98 -29.99
CA PRO A 55 -8.19 37.89 -30.31
C PRO A 55 -7.89 36.99 -29.11
N THR A 56 -7.76 37.57 -27.91
CA THR A 56 -7.48 36.81 -26.68
C THR A 56 -8.65 35.93 -26.27
N ILE A 57 -9.89 36.44 -26.36
CA ILE A 57 -11.10 35.66 -26.05
C ILE A 57 -11.23 34.46 -27.00
N GLU A 58 -10.94 34.62 -28.29
CA GLU A 58 -11.03 33.53 -29.26
C GLU A 58 -10.02 32.41 -28.99
N LEU A 59 -8.81 32.76 -28.55
CA LEU A 59 -7.80 31.80 -28.11
C LEU A 59 -8.25 31.02 -26.87
N TYR A 60 -8.88 31.69 -25.89
CA TYR A 60 -9.41 31.01 -24.71
C TYR A 60 -10.64 30.15 -25.00
N ARG A 61 -11.45 30.47 -26.03
CA ARG A 61 -12.56 29.60 -26.47
C ARG A 61 -12.08 28.29 -27.07
N THR A 62 -10.92 28.30 -27.72
CA THR A 62 -10.37 27.14 -28.42
C THR A 62 -9.34 26.34 -27.60
N SER A 63 -8.79 26.91 -26.51
CA SER A 63 -7.88 26.19 -25.62
C SER A 63 -8.56 25.00 -24.91
N LYS A 64 -7.85 23.87 -24.84
CA LYS A 64 -8.29 22.63 -24.17
C LYS A 64 -8.66 22.81 -22.69
N ARG A 65 -8.21 23.89 -22.04
CA ARG A 65 -8.39 24.11 -20.60
C ARG A 65 -9.54 25.05 -20.26
N THR A 66 -9.83 26.00 -21.13
CA THR A 66 -10.82 27.07 -20.88
C THR A 66 -12.06 26.96 -21.75
N SER A 67 -12.00 26.22 -22.87
CA SER A 67 -13.14 26.01 -23.79
C SER A 67 -14.39 25.47 -23.09
N HIS A 68 -14.23 24.59 -22.10
CA HIS A 68 -15.35 24.09 -21.32
C HIS A 68 -16.08 25.18 -20.52
N TYR A 69 -15.35 26.17 -19.98
CA TYR A 69 -15.99 27.27 -19.24
C TYR A 69 -16.81 28.16 -20.17
N PHE A 70 -16.26 28.51 -21.33
CA PHE A 70 -17.00 29.25 -22.37
C PHE A 70 -18.18 28.45 -22.94
N ALA A 71 -18.09 27.12 -23.02
CA ALA A 71 -19.19 26.28 -23.49
C ALA A 71 -20.33 26.13 -22.47
N VAL A 72 -20.01 26.08 -21.17
CA VAL A 72 -21.00 25.86 -20.10
C VAL A 72 -21.62 27.18 -19.62
N LYS A 73 -20.85 28.29 -19.63
CA LYS A 73 -21.28 29.60 -19.13
C LYS A 73 -20.74 30.76 -20.01
N PRO A 74 -21.23 30.91 -21.25
CA PRO A 74 -20.65 31.84 -22.23
C PRO A 74 -20.69 33.31 -21.79
N GLU A 75 -21.83 33.80 -21.30
CA GLU A 75 -22.00 35.21 -20.90
C GLU A 75 -21.18 35.55 -19.64
N GLU A 76 -21.20 34.67 -18.64
CA GLU A 76 -20.40 34.83 -17.41
C GLU A 76 -18.90 34.78 -17.73
N ALA A 77 -18.47 33.86 -18.61
CA ALA A 77 -17.09 33.76 -19.04
C ALA A 77 -16.64 35.00 -19.83
N GLN A 78 -17.48 35.50 -20.74
CA GLN A 78 -17.17 36.70 -21.52
C GLN A 78 -17.03 37.94 -20.64
N SER A 79 -17.96 38.17 -19.70
CA SER A 79 -17.85 39.27 -18.75
C SER A 79 -16.61 39.16 -17.87
N ASN A 80 -16.35 37.98 -17.29
CA ASN A 80 -15.21 37.79 -16.40
C ASN A 80 -13.87 38.01 -17.10
N TYR A 81 -13.69 37.48 -18.31
CA TYR A 81 -12.45 37.67 -19.05
C TYR A 81 -12.29 39.09 -19.57
N PHE A 82 -13.39 39.80 -19.90
CA PHE A 82 -13.34 41.22 -20.22
C PHE A 82 -12.71 42.01 -19.07
N ASP A 83 -13.28 41.90 -17.87
CA ASP A 83 -12.83 42.65 -16.69
C ASP A 83 -11.36 42.38 -16.35
N ALA A 84 -10.94 41.11 -16.44
CA ALA A 84 -9.57 40.71 -16.14
C ALA A 84 -8.57 41.13 -17.23
N LEU A 85 -8.95 41.06 -18.51
CA LEU A 85 -8.07 41.43 -19.63
C LEU A 85 -7.90 42.94 -19.76
N SER A 86 -8.93 43.74 -19.42
CA SER A 86 -8.82 45.20 -19.35
C SER A 86 -7.75 45.62 -18.34
N LEU A 87 -7.78 45.03 -17.14
CA LEU A 87 -6.77 45.28 -16.10
C LEU A 87 -5.37 44.85 -16.55
N VAL A 88 -5.26 43.69 -17.21
CA VAL A 88 -3.98 43.18 -17.72
C VAL A 88 -3.41 44.09 -18.81
N TYR A 89 -4.25 44.58 -19.72
CA TYR A 89 -3.82 45.49 -20.78
C TYR A 89 -3.30 46.81 -20.22
N LEU A 90 -4.05 47.44 -19.32
CA LEU A 90 -3.64 48.67 -18.64
C LEU A 90 -2.35 48.48 -17.83
N ALA A 91 -2.25 47.39 -17.06
CA ALA A 91 -1.06 47.10 -16.27
C ALA A 91 0.20 46.85 -17.12
N PHE A 92 0.04 46.41 -18.37
CA PHE A 92 1.15 46.24 -19.30
C PHE A 92 1.59 47.57 -19.94
N HIS A 93 0.62 48.37 -20.41
CA HIS A 93 0.88 49.55 -21.24
C HIS A 93 1.11 50.84 -20.43
N ASP A 94 0.48 50.97 -19.26
CA ASP A 94 0.61 52.12 -18.35
C ASP A 94 0.54 51.66 -16.88
N PRO A 95 1.59 51.02 -16.33
CA PRO A 95 1.58 50.50 -14.96
C PRO A 95 1.44 51.63 -13.91
N ASN A 96 0.22 51.82 -13.41
CA ASN A 96 -0.12 52.85 -12.42
C ASN A 96 -0.50 52.24 -11.06
N GLU A 97 0.40 52.39 -10.10
CA GLU A 97 0.27 51.85 -8.74
C GLU A 97 -0.96 52.37 -7.99
N SER A 98 -1.31 53.64 -8.19
CA SER A 98 -2.43 54.29 -7.50
C SER A 98 -3.77 53.68 -7.94
N PHE A 99 -3.98 53.52 -9.25
CA PHE A 99 -5.19 52.87 -9.76
C PHE A 99 -5.27 51.42 -9.33
N PHE A 100 -4.16 50.68 -9.41
CA PHE A 100 -4.17 49.29 -8.99
C PHE A 100 -4.49 49.14 -7.48
N GLN A 101 -3.95 50.01 -6.62
CA GLN A 101 -4.29 50.03 -5.20
C GLN A 101 -5.79 50.29 -4.97
N LYS A 102 -6.38 51.29 -5.65
CA LYS A 102 -7.81 51.61 -5.57
C LYS A 102 -8.70 50.45 -6.03
N ILE A 103 -8.36 49.82 -7.16
CA ILE A 103 -9.07 48.65 -7.68
C ILE A 103 -9.00 47.50 -6.67
N MET A 104 -7.83 47.23 -6.10
CA MET A 104 -7.66 46.14 -5.14
C MET A 104 -8.40 46.38 -3.82
N ILE A 105 -8.51 47.64 -3.36
CA ILE A 105 -9.36 48.03 -2.21
C ILE A 105 -10.84 47.76 -2.54
N CYS A 106 -11.31 48.19 -3.71
CA CYS A 106 -12.68 47.94 -4.17
C CYS A 106 -12.99 46.43 -4.25
N LEU A 107 -12.04 45.63 -4.73
CA LEU A 107 -12.18 44.17 -4.83
C LEU A 107 -12.13 43.43 -3.48
N ASP A 108 -11.72 44.09 -2.40
CA ASP A 108 -11.76 43.55 -1.04
C ASP A 108 -13.14 43.75 -0.36
N ASP A 109 -14.03 44.58 -0.94
CA ASP A 109 -15.43 44.70 -0.53
C ASP A 109 -16.21 43.40 -0.80
N PRO A 110 -16.94 42.85 0.20
CA PRO A 110 -17.80 41.66 0.03
C PRO A 110 -18.77 41.72 -1.16
N GLU A 111 -19.30 42.89 -1.54
CA GLU A 111 -20.24 43.06 -2.65
C GLU A 111 -19.56 42.92 -4.02
N ASN A 112 -18.29 43.29 -4.14
CA ASN A 112 -17.51 43.21 -5.38
C ASN A 112 -16.65 41.93 -5.47
N LYS A 113 -16.38 41.28 -4.33
CA LYS A 113 -15.54 40.07 -4.22
C LYS A 113 -15.98 38.90 -5.10
N ASN A 114 -17.29 38.77 -5.35
CA ASN A 114 -17.85 37.70 -6.19
C ASN A 114 -18.00 38.11 -7.68
N LYS A 115 -17.73 39.37 -8.03
CA LYS A 115 -17.94 39.92 -9.38
C LYS A 115 -16.67 39.97 -10.24
N PHE A 116 -15.48 39.73 -9.67
CA PHE A 116 -14.20 39.76 -10.39
C PHE A 116 -13.48 38.40 -10.32
N PRO A 117 -13.00 37.85 -11.45
CA PRO A 117 -12.36 36.54 -11.46
C PRO A 117 -10.90 36.61 -11.00
N LYS A 118 -10.67 36.80 -9.70
CA LYS A 118 -9.31 36.83 -9.10
C LYS A 118 -8.46 35.60 -9.43
N GLU A 119 -9.09 34.46 -9.76
CA GLU A 119 -8.41 33.27 -10.25
C GLU A 119 -7.66 33.50 -11.57
N PHE A 120 -8.10 34.41 -12.43
CA PHE A 120 -7.46 34.68 -13.72
C PHE A 120 -6.04 35.22 -13.56
N LEU A 121 -5.84 36.15 -12.61
CA LEU A 121 -4.54 36.76 -12.34
C LEU A 121 -3.52 35.77 -11.77
N SER A 122 -3.99 34.67 -11.14
CA SER A 122 -3.15 33.64 -10.52
C SER A 122 -3.07 32.32 -11.31
N ARG A 123 -3.76 32.24 -12.47
CA ARG A 123 -3.72 31.06 -13.35
C ARG A 123 -2.42 31.07 -14.16
N ARG A 124 -1.83 29.88 -14.33
CA ARG A 124 -0.74 29.69 -15.29
C ARG A 124 -1.28 29.75 -16.71
N HIS A 125 -0.85 30.78 -17.45
CA HIS A 125 -1.13 30.97 -18.87
C HIS A 125 -0.02 30.32 -19.68
N TYR A 126 -0.26 29.08 -20.16
CA TYR A 126 0.81 28.31 -20.81
C TYR A 126 0.99 28.74 -22.26
N LYS A 127 2.24 28.82 -22.72
CA LYS A 127 2.57 29.12 -24.13
C LYS A 127 1.83 28.23 -25.13
N SER A 128 1.56 26.96 -24.78
CA SER A 128 0.80 26.01 -25.61
C SER A 128 -0.66 26.40 -25.85
N ASP A 129 -1.23 27.27 -25.00
CA ASP A 129 -2.58 27.80 -25.16
C ASP A 129 -2.61 28.97 -26.19
N PHE A 130 -1.43 29.42 -26.67
CA PHE A 130 -1.25 30.53 -27.61
C PHE A 130 -0.29 30.16 -28.77
N PRO A 131 -0.56 29.10 -29.55
CA PRO A 131 0.42 28.53 -30.49
C PRO A 131 0.83 29.48 -31.63
N GLU A 132 0.03 30.51 -31.94
CA GLU A 132 0.28 31.45 -33.05
C GLU A 132 0.23 32.94 -32.64
N HIS A 133 0.02 33.25 -31.36
CA HIS A 133 -0.11 34.64 -30.85
C HIS A 133 0.79 34.90 -29.63
N LEU A 134 2.10 34.72 -29.83
CA LEU A 134 3.12 34.95 -28.79
C LEU A 134 3.14 36.37 -28.19
N PRO A 135 2.87 37.46 -28.94
CA PRO A 135 2.79 38.80 -28.36
C PRO A 135 1.71 38.92 -27.28
N ILE A 136 0.50 38.43 -27.56
CA ILE A 136 -0.63 38.43 -26.61
C ILE A 136 -0.28 37.65 -25.35
N TRP A 137 0.29 36.45 -25.52
CA TRP A 137 0.72 35.62 -24.40
C TRP A 137 1.76 36.32 -23.52
N ARG A 138 2.74 36.99 -24.14
CA ARG A 138 3.76 37.77 -23.41
C ARG A 138 3.13 38.93 -22.64
N THR A 139 2.23 39.69 -23.25
CA THR A 139 1.51 40.80 -22.60
C THR A 139 0.77 40.30 -21.34
N ILE A 140 -0.01 39.23 -21.46
CA ILE A 140 -0.76 38.64 -20.33
C ILE A 140 0.19 38.19 -19.23
N LEU A 141 1.25 37.46 -19.59
CA LEU A 141 2.19 36.93 -18.61
C LEU A 141 2.94 38.05 -17.88
N GLN A 142 3.33 39.10 -18.60
CA GLN A 142 4.10 40.19 -18.04
C GLN A 142 3.28 41.06 -17.08
N ALA A 143 2.07 41.45 -17.50
CA ALA A 143 1.17 42.21 -16.63
C ALA A 143 0.74 41.41 -15.40
N CYS A 144 0.35 40.13 -15.56
CA CYS A 144 0.01 39.30 -14.40
C CYS A 144 1.19 39.15 -13.42
N GLY A 145 2.42 38.96 -13.92
CA GLY A 145 3.61 38.90 -13.08
C GLY A 145 3.86 40.19 -12.30
N PHE A 146 3.75 41.34 -12.96
CA PHE A 146 3.87 42.65 -12.30
C PHE A 146 2.79 42.85 -11.21
N LEU A 147 1.53 42.55 -11.53
CA LEU A 147 0.40 42.66 -10.60
C LEU A 147 0.57 41.74 -9.39
N GLU A 148 1.07 40.52 -9.59
CA GLU A 148 1.38 39.60 -8.49
C GLU A 148 2.50 40.11 -7.58
N ILE A 149 3.59 40.68 -8.16
CA ILE A 149 4.68 41.27 -7.38
C ILE A 149 4.20 42.51 -6.62
N PHE A 150 3.46 43.42 -7.26
CA PHE A 150 2.86 44.57 -6.58
C PHE A 150 1.99 44.11 -5.41
N ASN A 151 1.08 43.16 -5.66
CA ASN A 151 0.17 42.67 -4.63
C ASN A 151 0.94 42.06 -3.44
N ALA A 152 2.05 41.36 -3.72
CA ALA A 152 2.93 40.79 -2.71
C ALA A 152 3.60 41.85 -1.82
N LEU A 153 3.98 42.99 -2.40
CA LEU A 153 4.72 44.07 -1.72
C LEU A 153 3.82 45.08 -1.02
N THR A 154 2.64 45.38 -1.57
CA THR A 154 1.77 46.46 -1.10
C THR A 154 0.78 46.00 -0.03
N PHE A 155 0.20 44.80 -0.15
CA PHE A 155 -0.82 44.36 0.80
C PHE A 155 -0.21 43.66 2.02
N LYS A 156 -0.32 44.32 3.20
CA LYS A 156 0.19 43.87 4.52
C LYS A 156 -0.31 42.50 5.00
N LYS A 157 -1.27 41.87 4.32
CA LYS A 157 -1.88 40.58 4.70
C LYS A 157 -0.95 39.37 4.45
N LEU A 158 0.08 39.53 3.63
CA LEU A 158 1.04 38.46 3.32
C LEU A 158 2.18 38.46 4.35
N ARG A 159 2.27 37.35 5.09
CA ARG A 159 3.42 37.10 5.97
C ARG A 159 4.70 36.95 5.12
N SER A 160 5.84 37.25 5.72
CA SER A 160 7.20 37.12 5.17
C SER A 160 7.38 35.95 4.20
N ARG A 161 7.00 34.76 4.67
CA ARG A 161 7.08 33.49 3.93
C ARG A 161 6.25 33.46 2.64
N GLU A 162 5.00 33.92 2.71
CA GLU A 162 4.08 33.88 1.57
C GLU A 162 4.57 34.86 0.50
N ARG A 163 4.92 36.08 0.92
CA ARG A 163 5.51 37.12 0.07
C ARG A 163 6.71 36.61 -0.74
N ARG A 164 7.72 36.02 -0.07
CA ARG A 164 8.90 35.44 -0.74
C ARG A 164 8.50 34.43 -1.81
N SER A 165 7.71 33.43 -1.43
CA SER A 165 7.36 32.33 -2.33
C SER A 165 6.60 32.78 -3.58
N HIS A 166 5.79 33.84 -3.45
CA HIS A 166 5.06 34.42 -4.56
C HIS A 166 5.99 35.18 -5.50
N ILE A 167 6.83 36.09 -4.98
CA ILE A 167 7.76 36.90 -5.78
C ILE A 167 8.80 36.00 -6.47
N GLU A 168 9.40 35.05 -5.75
CA GLU A 168 10.39 34.13 -6.27
C GLU A 168 9.84 33.30 -7.44
N ARG A 169 8.61 32.77 -7.31
CA ARG A 169 7.96 32.02 -8.39
C ARG A 169 7.79 32.87 -9.65
N VAL A 170 7.33 34.12 -9.51
CA VAL A 170 7.10 35.02 -10.64
C VAL A 170 8.41 35.35 -11.35
N LEU A 171 9.46 35.69 -10.60
CA LEU A 171 10.78 35.98 -11.15
C LEU A 171 11.37 34.76 -11.87
N ARG A 172 11.23 33.56 -11.30
CA ARG A 172 11.63 32.31 -11.95
C ARG A 172 10.88 32.11 -13.27
N GLU A 173 9.55 32.25 -13.28
CA GLU A 173 8.73 32.12 -14.50
C GLU A 173 9.13 33.15 -15.58
N ALA A 174 9.59 34.34 -15.19
CA ALA A 174 10.12 35.37 -16.07
C ALA A 174 11.41 34.94 -16.80
N VAL A 175 12.35 34.31 -16.08
CA VAL A 175 13.61 33.80 -16.64
C VAL A 175 13.32 32.89 -17.83
N TYR A 176 12.31 32.01 -17.73
CA TYR A 176 11.97 31.04 -18.78
C TYR A 176 11.16 31.59 -19.95
N SER A 177 10.41 32.67 -19.74
CA SER A 177 9.28 33.02 -20.62
C SER A 177 9.37 34.39 -21.28
N ASN A 178 10.13 35.34 -20.69
CA ASN A 178 10.00 36.77 -21.01
C ASN A 178 11.30 37.46 -21.49
N GLY A 179 12.47 36.81 -21.41
CA GLY A 179 13.77 37.41 -21.75
C GLY A 179 14.34 38.31 -20.64
N PRO A 180 15.64 38.69 -20.73
CA PRO A 180 16.35 39.35 -19.64
C PRO A 180 15.88 40.79 -19.34
N GLU A 181 15.32 41.50 -20.31
CA GLU A 181 14.88 42.89 -20.15
C GLU A 181 13.67 43.03 -19.20
N VAL A 182 12.70 42.12 -19.32
CA VAL A 182 11.51 42.08 -18.46
C VAL A 182 11.89 41.70 -17.02
N LEU A 183 12.78 40.72 -16.89
CA LEU A 183 13.31 40.32 -15.60
C LEU A 183 14.01 41.51 -14.92
N LYS A 184 14.82 42.26 -15.67
CA LYS A 184 15.51 43.45 -15.16
C LYS A 184 14.50 44.51 -14.71
N ALA A 185 13.48 44.83 -15.51
CA ALA A 185 12.43 45.77 -15.12
C ALA A 185 11.72 45.39 -13.82
N TRP A 186 11.44 44.09 -13.61
CA TRP A 186 10.85 43.62 -12.35
C TRP A 186 11.83 43.66 -11.17
N LEU A 187 13.10 43.35 -11.41
CA LEU A 187 14.14 43.45 -10.38
C LEU A 187 14.35 44.90 -9.94
N ASP A 188 14.40 45.85 -10.88
CA ASP A 188 14.53 47.29 -10.60
C ASP A 188 13.34 47.78 -9.76
N TYR A 189 12.14 47.34 -10.12
CA TYR A 189 10.91 47.63 -9.40
C TYR A 189 10.90 47.07 -7.96
N ILE A 190 11.43 45.86 -7.76
CA ILE A 190 11.58 45.24 -6.44
C ILE A 190 12.68 45.95 -5.63
N ASP A 191 13.80 46.30 -6.26
CA ASP A 191 14.98 46.87 -5.61
C ASP A 191 14.68 48.22 -4.96
N ASN A 192 13.79 49.01 -5.57
CA ASN A 192 13.33 50.29 -5.03
C ASN A 192 12.44 50.17 -3.78
N ARG A 193 12.15 48.97 -3.27
CA ARG A 193 11.29 48.75 -2.10
C ARG A 193 11.97 48.05 -0.95
N ALA A 194 11.69 48.51 0.25
CA ALA A 194 12.22 47.99 1.51
C ALA A 194 11.46 46.75 2.01
N PHE A 195 12.08 45.56 2.04
CA PHE A 195 11.53 44.37 2.72
C PHE A 195 12.60 43.31 3.07
N TYR A 196 12.31 42.47 4.07
CA TYR A 196 13.26 41.57 4.76
C TYR A 196 13.87 40.47 3.88
N GLU A 197 13.08 39.89 2.98
CA GLU A 197 13.44 38.69 2.20
C GLU A 197 14.24 38.99 0.93
N LYS A 198 14.53 40.26 0.65
CA LYS A 198 15.14 40.72 -0.62
C LYS A 198 16.49 40.04 -0.91
N PRO A 199 17.48 40.01 0.02
CA PRO A 199 18.74 39.29 -0.20
C PRO A 199 18.54 37.83 -0.62
N GLN A 200 17.60 37.15 0.04
CA GLN A 200 17.32 35.75 -0.22
C GLN A 200 16.66 35.53 -1.60
N ILE A 201 15.69 36.37 -1.98
CA ILE A 201 15.03 36.25 -3.30
C ILE A 201 16.06 36.39 -4.44
N TYR A 202 16.98 37.34 -4.32
CA TYR A 202 18.03 37.53 -5.33
C TYR A 202 19.04 36.38 -5.33
N LEU A 203 19.40 35.85 -4.16
CA LEU A 203 20.27 34.68 -4.04
C LEU A 203 19.64 33.42 -4.65
N ASP A 204 18.35 33.16 -4.36
CA ASP A 204 17.58 32.06 -4.96
C ASP A 204 17.54 32.16 -6.48
N LEU A 205 17.43 33.39 -7.01
CA LEU A 205 17.42 33.66 -8.46
C LEU A 205 18.81 33.51 -9.10
N LEU A 206 19.87 33.97 -8.43
CA LEU A 206 21.27 33.81 -8.88
C LEU A 206 21.67 32.33 -8.95
N SER A 207 21.21 31.52 -8.00
CA SER A 207 21.57 30.12 -7.89
C SER A 207 20.93 29.16 -8.93
N ASN A 208 19.89 29.62 -9.64
CA ASN A 208 19.13 28.99 -10.73
C ASN A 208 19.44 27.51 -11.10
N ALA A 209 18.94 26.53 -10.33
CA ALA A 209 18.45 25.22 -10.84
C ALA A 209 17.73 24.35 -9.79
N TYR A 210 16.88 24.89 -8.92
CA TYR A 210 16.00 24.03 -8.10
C TYR A 210 14.71 23.68 -8.86
N PHE A 211 14.73 22.49 -9.49
CA PHE A 211 13.66 21.73 -10.17
C PHE A 211 13.54 21.81 -11.72
N GLN A 212 14.48 21.10 -12.40
CA GLN A 212 14.37 20.32 -13.66
C GLN A 212 13.76 20.90 -14.96
N ASN A 213 14.58 20.97 -16.02
CA ASN A 213 14.41 20.23 -17.30
C ASN A 213 15.76 20.25 -18.10
N PRO A 214 16.46 19.12 -18.30
CA PRO A 214 17.73 19.07 -19.05
C PRO A 214 17.60 19.49 -20.52
N ALA A 215 16.39 19.56 -21.06
CA ALA A 215 16.14 19.76 -22.48
C ALA A 215 16.26 21.23 -22.95
N GLN A 216 16.29 22.21 -22.04
CA GLN A 216 16.41 23.64 -22.40
C GLN A 216 17.18 24.44 -21.34
N PRO A 217 18.54 24.43 -21.37
CA PRO A 217 19.31 25.37 -20.58
C PRO A 217 19.12 26.79 -21.15
N ILE A 218 18.79 27.74 -20.28
CA ILE A 218 18.93 29.15 -20.59
C ILE A 218 20.37 29.49 -20.32
N ALA A 219 21.06 30.05 -21.30
CA ALA A 219 22.34 30.68 -21.06
C ALA A 219 22.11 31.87 -20.11
N ALA A 220 22.39 31.70 -18.82
CA ALA A 220 22.66 32.83 -17.96
C ALA A 220 23.84 33.58 -18.60
N SER A 221 23.63 34.81 -19.06
CA SER A 221 24.76 35.64 -19.49
C SER A 221 25.51 36.07 -18.23
N ALA A 222 26.85 36.11 -18.29
CA ALA A 222 27.68 36.62 -17.20
C ALA A 222 27.21 38.01 -16.70
N ASP A 223 26.59 38.79 -17.58
CA ASP A 223 26.01 40.10 -17.29
C ASP A 223 24.84 40.05 -16.28
N LEU A 224 23.96 39.03 -16.34
CA LEU A 224 22.83 38.89 -15.41
C LEU A 224 23.32 38.45 -14.03
N ASP A 225 24.29 37.53 -13.97
CA ASP A 225 24.89 37.09 -12.71
C ASP A 225 25.61 38.24 -12.01
N GLN A 226 26.36 39.04 -12.77
CA GLN A 226 27.02 40.24 -12.25
C GLN A 226 25.98 41.26 -11.75
N TYR A 227 24.86 41.43 -12.46
CA TYR A 227 23.78 42.32 -12.05
C TYR A 227 23.10 41.85 -10.75
N LEU A 228 22.77 40.56 -10.66
CA LEU A 228 22.18 39.97 -9.45
C LEU A 228 23.13 40.06 -8.26
N MET A 229 24.44 39.88 -8.46
CA MET A 229 25.43 40.07 -7.40
C MET A 229 25.44 41.49 -6.84
N GLN A 230 25.37 42.51 -7.70
CA GLN A 230 25.25 43.91 -7.25
C GLN A 230 23.97 44.14 -6.45
N LEU A 231 22.84 43.57 -6.89
CA LEU A 231 21.58 43.65 -6.17
C LEU A 231 21.63 42.94 -4.81
N ILE A 232 22.30 41.78 -4.72
CA ILE A 232 22.50 41.06 -3.45
C ILE A 232 23.33 41.91 -2.48
N GLU A 233 24.45 42.48 -2.93
CA GLU A 233 25.31 43.33 -2.08
C GLU A 233 24.54 44.53 -1.54
N LYS A 234 23.82 45.25 -2.42
CA LYS A 234 22.96 46.37 -2.03
C LYS A 234 21.86 45.95 -1.06
N ALA A 235 21.20 44.83 -1.31
CA ALA A 235 20.14 44.31 -0.44
C ALA A 235 20.67 43.89 0.93
N VAL A 236 21.89 43.34 1.01
CA VAL A 236 22.56 42.98 2.26
C VAL A 236 22.92 44.24 3.06
N GLU A 237 23.42 45.30 2.43
CA GLU A 237 23.66 46.59 3.08
C GLU A 237 22.36 47.18 3.63
N GLU A 238 21.30 47.18 2.82
CA GLU A 238 19.98 47.66 3.24
C GLU A 238 19.44 46.86 4.42
N HIS A 239 19.53 45.52 4.38
CA HIS A 239 19.16 44.64 5.49
C HIS A 239 19.94 44.96 6.77
N ASN A 240 21.27 45.03 6.67
CA ASN A 240 22.16 45.29 7.80
C ASN A 240 21.96 46.68 8.43
N SER A 241 21.37 47.62 7.70
CA SER A 241 21.03 48.95 8.22
C SER A 241 19.74 48.97 9.06
N ARG A 242 18.91 47.93 8.97
CA ARG A 242 17.56 47.88 9.58
C ARG A 242 17.39 46.76 10.58
N GLU A 243 18.03 45.62 10.35
CA GLU A 243 17.84 44.40 11.12
C GLU A 243 18.87 44.25 12.25
N GLY A 244 18.50 43.46 13.27
CA GLY A 244 19.30 43.30 14.49
C GLY A 244 20.53 42.39 14.35
N PHE A 245 20.64 41.62 13.27
CA PHE A 245 21.79 40.76 12.96
C PHE A 245 22.39 41.14 11.59
N ARG A 246 23.65 40.76 11.37
CA ARG A 246 24.39 41.16 10.16
C ARG A 246 24.56 40.00 9.20
N LEU A 247 24.09 40.19 7.98
CA LEU A 247 24.32 39.33 6.83
C LEU A 247 25.66 39.66 6.15
N HIS A 248 26.32 38.62 5.68
CA HIS A 248 27.54 38.66 4.89
C HIS A 248 27.30 37.92 3.57
N THR A 249 27.47 38.63 2.45
CA THR A 249 27.26 38.08 1.10
C THR A 249 28.04 36.78 0.86
N THR A 250 29.27 36.70 1.36
CA THR A 250 30.11 35.50 1.22
C THR A 250 29.54 34.29 1.97
N ILE A 251 29.05 34.49 3.20
CA ILE A 251 28.48 33.42 4.02
C ILE A 251 27.12 32.99 3.45
N LEU A 252 26.28 33.92 3.01
CA LEU A 252 25.00 33.62 2.36
C LEU A 252 25.20 32.70 1.15
N ARG A 253 26.17 33.01 0.30
CA ARG A 253 26.51 32.19 -0.87
C ARG A 253 27.02 30.81 -0.48
N GLU A 254 27.95 30.74 0.47
CA GLU A 254 28.51 29.46 0.91
C GLU A 254 27.45 28.56 1.55
N VAL A 255 26.53 29.12 2.33
CA VAL A 255 25.37 28.40 2.91
C VAL A 255 24.42 27.91 1.80
N GLN A 256 24.13 28.75 0.81
CA GLN A 256 23.32 28.36 -0.35
C GLN A 256 23.99 27.16 -1.03
N GLU A 257 25.22 27.32 -1.53
CA GLU A 257 25.93 26.32 -2.33
C GLU A 257 26.21 25.01 -1.57
N SER A 258 26.50 25.09 -0.26
CA SER A 258 26.97 23.93 0.52
C SER A 258 25.87 23.22 1.31
N PHE A 259 24.82 23.93 1.74
CA PHE A 259 23.80 23.35 2.63
C PHE A 259 22.42 23.27 2.00
N LEU A 260 22.01 24.30 1.25
CA LEU A 260 20.73 24.27 0.54
C LEU A 260 20.86 23.54 -0.77
N GLU A 261 22.04 23.62 -1.39
CA GLU A 261 22.24 23.13 -2.74
C GLU A 261 22.98 21.79 -2.90
N PHE A 262 23.23 21.11 -1.79
CA PHE A 262 23.96 19.85 -1.75
C PHE A 262 23.36 18.75 -2.67
N GLN A 263 22.07 18.84 -3.01
CA GLN A 263 21.40 17.89 -3.91
C GLN A 263 21.90 17.96 -5.35
N GLN A 264 22.60 19.04 -5.72
CA GLN A 264 23.28 19.21 -7.01
C GLN A 264 24.60 18.44 -7.06
N GLU A 265 25.15 18.03 -5.93
CA GLU A 265 26.38 17.24 -5.91
C GLU A 265 26.19 15.89 -6.59
N GLU A 266 27.23 15.45 -7.29
CA GLU A 266 27.20 14.24 -8.11
C GLU A 266 26.79 13.02 -7.29
N ILE A 267 27.27 12.92 -6.04
CA ILE A 267 26.93 11.82 -5.14
C ILE A 267 25.43 11.70 -4.87
N PHE A 268 24.70 12.80 -4.72
CA PHE A 268 23.25 12.77 -4.49
C PHE A 268 22.48 12.48 -5.78
N ARG A 269 22.90 13.08 -6.91
CA ARG A 269 22.28 12.86 -8.23
C ARG A 269 22.44 11.42 -8.72
N ASN A 270 23.62 10.84 -8.55
CA ASN A 270 23.94 9.47 -8.97
C ASN A 270 23.39 8.40 -8.02
N THR A 271 23.01 8.77 -6.78
CA THR A 271 22.39 7.83 -5.84
C THR A 271 20.88 7.69 -6.10
N PRO A 272 20.37 6.47 -6.36
CA PRO A 272 18.94 6.23 -6.53
C PRO A 272 18.13 6.67 -5.30
N SER A 273 16.94 7.23 -5.48
CA SER A 273 16.11 7.81 -4.40
C SER A 273 15.90 6.87 -3.19
N GLN A 274 15.77 5.56 -3.42
CA GLN A 274 15.60 4.54 -2.37
C GLN A 274 16.87 4.29 -1.53
N LYS A 275 18.05 4.62 -2.09
CA LYS A 275 19.36 4.50 -1.45
C LYS A 275 19.84 5.81 -0.81
N ARG A 276 19.26 6.96 -1.16
CA ARG A 276 19.67 8.29 -0.64
C ARG A 276 19.60 8.41 0.88
N ARG A 277 18.69 7.67 1.54
CA ARG A 277 18.60 7.59 3.01
C ARG A 277 19.83 6.99 3.72
N PHE A 278 20.73 6.36 2.96
CA PHE A 278 21.97 5.79 3.48
C PHE A 278 23.17 6.73 3.31
N LEU A 279 23.00 7.81 2.55
CA LEU A 279 23.99 8.89 2.48
C LEU A 279 24.06 9.58 3.85
N LYS A 280 25.20 10.21 4.09
CA LYS A 280 25.56 10.91 5.31
C LYS A 280 26.11 12.29 4.98
N VAL A 281 26.07 13.20 5.95
CA VAL A 281 26.60 14.56 5.72
C VAL A 281 28.09 14.54 5.32
N TRP A 282 28.86 13.56 5.81
CA TRP A 282 30.28 13.35 5.47
C TRP A 282 30.52 12.99 4.00
N ASP A 283 29.49 12.55 3.29
CA ASP A 283 29.56 12.25 1.85
C ASP A 283 29.54 13.54 1.01
N PHE A 284 29.31 14.71 1.62
CA PHE A 284 29.20 16.03 0.97
C PHE A 284 30.38 16.92 1.37
N PRO A 285 31.51 16.88 0.63
CA PRO A 285 32.73 17.57 1.02
C PRO A 285 32.56 19.09 1.11
N LYS A 286 31.68 19.70 0.30
CA LYS A 286 31.39 21.14 0.40
C LYS A 286 30.74 21.51 1.73
N ALA A 287 29.76 20.70 2.16
CA ALA A 287 29.10 20.90 3.45
C ALA A 287 30.08 20.75 4.62
N VAL A 288 30.92 19.71 4.60
CA VAL A 288 31.94 19.50 5.63
C VAL A 288 32.94 20.65 5.68
N ALA A 289 33.50 21.05 4.53
CA ALA A 289 34.46 22.15 4.44
C ALA A 289 33.87 23.48 4.92
N ALA A 290 32.61 23.78 4.58
CA ALA A 290 31.94 24.98 5.04
C ALA A 290 31.77 24.98 6.58
N VAL A 291 31.40 23.84 7.19
CA VAL A 291 31.33 23.74 8.66
C VAL A 291 32.69 23.96 9.29
N GLU A 292 33.74 23.33 8.75
CA GLU A 292 35.13 23.48 9.23
C GLU A 292 35.63 24.93 9.12
N HIS A 293 35.34 25.60 7.99
CA HIS A 293 35.73 26.99 7.72
C HIS A 293 35.18 27.97 8.77
N TYR A 294 33.95 27.74 9.26
CA TYR A 294 33.33 28.58 10.29
C TYR A 294 33.48 28.05 11.72
N THR A 295 34.41 27.12 11.96
CA THR A 295 34.77 26.68 13.31
C THR A 295 35.21 27.90 14.14
N GLY A 296 34.44 28.22 15.19
CA GLY A 296 34.66 29.42 16.02
C GLY A 296 33.83 30.67 15.63
N ARG A 297 33.04 30.61 14.55
CA ARG A 297 32.02 31.61 14.15
C ARG A 297 30.64 30.98 13.95
N VAL A 298 30.34 29.99 14.78
CA VAL A 298 29.12 29.16 14.69
C VAL A 298 27.84 29.99 14.80
N GLU A 299 27.79 31.00 15.68
CA GLU A 299 26.63 31.89 15.83
C GLU A 299 26.30 32.59 14.51
N THR A 300 27.30 33.21 13.86
CA THR A 300 27.15 33.86 12.56
C THR A 300 26.70 32.87 11.48
N LEU A 301 27.29 31.67 11.42
CA LEU A 301 26.87 30.65 10.46
C LEU A 301 25.39 30.25 10.68
N LEU A 302 24.99 30.02 11.93
CA LEU A 302 23.61 29.67 12.28
C LEU A 302 22.63 30.78 11.94
N GLU A 303 22.95 32.05 12.18
CA GLU A 303 22.11 33.19 11.77
C GLU A 303 21.84 33.18 10.26
N HIS A 304 22.87 32.92 9.44
CA HIS A 304 22.72 32.85 7.99
C HIS A 304 21.94 31.61 7.54
N ILE A 305 22.17 30.46 8.17
CA ILE A 305 21.38 29.25 7.91
C ILE A 305 19.92 29.50 8.31
N MET A 306 19.64 30.09 9.47
CA MET A 306 18.27 30.36 9.93
C MET A 306 17.56 31.40 9.05
N TYR A 307 18.29 32.42 8.57
CA TYR A 307 17.77 33.38 7.59
C TYR A 307 17.39 32.68 6.28
N LEU A 308 18.27 31.81 5.77
CA LEU A 308 18.05 31.15 4.48
C LEU A 308 17.10 29.95 4.56
N THR A 309 17.05 29.22 5.67
CA THR A 309 16.22 28.03 5.84
C THR A 309 14.84 28.37 6.38
N ASN A 310 13.79 28.12 5.58
CA ASN A 310 12.42 28.06 6.10
C ASN A 310 11.76 26.70 5.76
N PRO A 311 11.45 25.83 6.75
CA PRO A 311 11.64 24.39 6.56
C PRO A 311 10.35 23.60 6.31
N GLY A 312 9.28 24.26 5.86
CA GLY A 312 7.96 23.63 5.75
C GLY A 312 7.82 22.57 4.65
N TYR A 313 8.72 22.53 3.65
CA TYR A 313 8.56 21.64 2.48
C TYR A 313 9.82 20.87 2.05
N TYR A 314 11.02 21.34 2.41
CA TYR A 314 12.27 20.82 1.84
C TYR A 314 12.81 19.54 2.49
N PHE A 315 12.24 19.09 3.63
CA PHE A 315 12.96 18.15 4.51
C PHE A 315 12.52 16.69 4.40
N ARG A 316 11.37 16.34 3.84
CA ARG A 316 10.85 14.96 4.01
C ARG A 316 11.79 13.86 3.49
N ASP A 317 12.52 14.11 2.40
CA ASP A 317 13.42 13.12 1.79
C ASP A 317 14.91 13.35 2.11
N VAL A 318 15.23 14.44 2.81
CA VAL A 318 16.61 14.87 3.12
C VAL A 318 16.81 15.32 4.58
N GLU A 319 15.83 15.05 5.45
CA GLU A 319 15.88 15.40 6.88
C GLU A 319 17.14 14.83 7.56
N TRP A 320 17.60 13.66 7.12
CA TRP A 320 18.80 13.01 7.63
C TRP A 320 20.05 13.90 7.45
N PHE A 321 20.16 14.64 6.34
CA PHE A 321 21.30 15.48 6.02
C PHE A 321 21.38 16.66 7.00
N TYR A 322 20.29 17.39 7.12
CA TYR A 322 20.22 18.56 7.99
C TYR A 322 20.33 18.20 9.47
N ARG A 323 19.79 17.04 9.88
CA ARG A 323 19.97 16.52 11.23
C ARG A 323 21.44 16.34 11.58
N GLU A 324 22.20 15.66 10.71
CA GLU A 324 23.63 15.42 10.93
C GLU A 324 24.44 16.71 10.79
N LEU A 325 24.10 17.57 9.82
CA LEU A 325 24.73 18.89 9.63
C LEU A 325 24.59 19.78 10.86
N PHE A 326 23.37 19.94 11.41
CA PHE A 326 23.16 20.76 12.60
C PHE A 326 23.90 20.19 13.81
N GLN A 327 23.92 18.87 13.97
CA GLN A 327 24.69 18.22 15.03
C GLN A 327 26.18 18.57 14.93
N MET A 328 26.77 18.47 13.73
CA MET A 328 28.17 18.87 13.49
C MET A 328 28.44 20.34 13.83
N ILE A 329 27.52 21.25 13.49
CA ILE A 329 27.68 22.69 13.73
C ILE A 329 27.64 23.01 15.23
N ILE A 330 26.75 22.35 15.99
CA ILE A 330 26.44 22.77 17.37
C ILE A 330 27.13 21.96 18.46
N ASP A 331 27.63 20.74 18.20
CA ASP A 331 28.06 19.80 19.24
C ASP A 331 29.01 20.41 20.27
N ASP A 332 30.07 21.04 19.79
CA ASP A 332 31.11 21.64 20.64
C ASP A 332 30.90 23.14 20.92
N HIS A 333 29.80 23.72 20.44
CA HIS A 333 29.54 25.15 20.58
C HIS A 333 28.94 25.50 21.94
N ARG A 334 29.45 26.58 22.58
CA ARG A 334 28.88 27.18 23.79
C ARG A 334 28.08 28.41 23.41
N VAL A 335 26.86 28.52 23.93
CA VAL A 335 25.91 29.58 23.57
C VAL A 335 25.63 30.51 24.76
N SER A 336 25.42 31.80 24.49
CA SER A 336 25.01 32.76 25.51
C SER A 336 23.49 32.92 25.59
N LYS A 337 22.96 33.26 26.78
CA LYS A 337 21.51 33.54 26.96
C LYS A 337 21.02 34.70 26.10
N LYS A 338 21.86 35.72 25.95
CA LYS A 338 21.55 36.92 25.15
C LYS A 338 21.37 36.53 23.69
N TRP A 339 22.39 35.89 23.10
CA TRP A 339 22.33 35.46 21.71
C TRP A 339 21.17 34.50 21.45
N MET A 340 20.89 33.56 22.36
CA MET A 340 19.74 32.67 22.20
C MET A 340 18.40 33.42 22.19
N ASN A 341 18.24 34.45 23.03
CA ASN A 341 17.04 35.28 23.04
C ASN A 341 16.90 36.09 21.75
N ASP A 342 18.04 36.60 21.25
CA ASP A 342 18.13 37.37 20.01
C ASP A 342 17.82 36.48 18.80
N LEU A 343 18.34 35.24 18.74
CA LEU A 343 18.05 34.26 17.70
C LEU A 343 16.56 33.93 17.60
N LEU A 344 15.92 33.65 18.74
CA LEU A 344 14.47 33.38 18.78
C LEU A 344 13.63 34.63 18.43
N HIS A 345 14.18 35.83 18.65
CA HIS A 345 13.54 37.09 18.28
C HIS A 345 13.66 37.39 16.79
N TRP A 346 14.84 37.17 16.19
CA TRP A 346 15.10 37.41 14.77
C TRP A 346 14.39 36.40 13.87
N PHE A 347 14.23 35.15 14.32
CA PHE A 347 13.66 34.07 13.51
C PHE A 347 12.39 33.43 14.10
N PRO A 348 11.33 34.20 14.40
CA PRO A 348 10.11 33.70 15.05
C PRO A 348 9.28 32.77 14.15
N ASP A 349 9.56 32.75 12.84
CA ASP A 349 8.87 31.92 11.84
C ASP A 349 9.68 30.66 11.42
N CYS A 350 10.96 30.51 11.83
CA CYS A 350 11.83 29.38 11.47
C CYS A 350 11.69 28.18 12.43
N LEU A 351 10.45 27.73 12.60
CA LEU A 351 10.05 26.81 13.67
C LEU A 351 9.58 25.43 13.15
N SER A 352 10.32 24.85 12.19
CA SER A 352 10.05 23.45 11.83
C SER A 352 10.47 22.51 12.95
N SER A 353 9.84 21.34 12.99
CA SER A 353 10.22 20.27 13.93
C SER A 353 11.70 19.90 13.84
N VAL A 354 12.29 19.92 12.64
CA VAL A 354 13.71 19.56 12.42
C VAL A 354 14.64 20.58 13.05
N VAL A 355 14.41 21.87 12.80
CA VAL A 355 15.25 22.95 13.36
C VAL A 355 15.03 23.07 14.87
N ILE A 356 13.79 22.90 15.34
CA ILE A 356 13.51 22.89 16.78
C ILE A 356 14.24 21.73 17.47
N GLU A 357 14.13 20.50 16.96
CA GLU A 357 14.77 19.33 17.60
C GLU A 357 16.28 19.33 17.53
N ASN A 358 16.86 19.86 16.45
CA ASN A 358 18.29 19.69 16.17
C ASN A 358 19.10 20.99 16.31
N VAL A 359 18.47 22.14 16.57
CA VAL A 359 19.18 23.41 16.81
C VAL A 359 18.69 24.06 18.10
N HIS A 360 17.43 24.48 18.15
CA HIS A 360 16.92 25.25 19.29
C HIS A 360 16.96 24.46 20.60
N LEU A 361 16.40 23.25 20.64
CA LEU A 361 16.34 22.46 21.87
C LEU A 361 17.73 22.05 22.40
N PRO A 362 18.68 21.56 21.58
CA PRO A 362 20.04 21.26 22.05
C PRO A 362 20.77 22.50 22.58
N LEU A 363 20.68 23.65 21.90
CA LEU A 363 21.32 24.90 22.35
C LEU A 363 20.69 25.41 23.66
N LEU A 364 19.36 25.40 23.75
CA LEU A 364 18.64 25.76 24.99
C LEU A 364 18.98 24.81 26.14
N GLN A 365 19.19 23.52 25.87
CA GLN A 365 19.58 22.54 26.88
C GLN A 365 20.94 22.87 27.51
N LYS A 366 21.88 23.43 26.74
CA LYS A 366 23.21 23.85 27.22
C LYS A 366 23.15 25.01 28.22
N ILE A 367 22.12 25.84 28.15
CA ILE A 367 21.90 27.00 29.04
C ILE A 367 20.70 26.83 29.98
N ALA A 368 20.04 25.67 29.95
CA ALA A 368 18.79 25.42 30.69
C ALA A 368 18.84 25.76 32.18
N PRO A 369 19.93 25.44 32.93
CA PRO A 369 20.02 25.80 34.35
C PRO A 369 20.00 27.31 34.62
N ASP A 370 20.35 28.12 33.63
CA ASP A 370 20.48 29.57 33.75
C ASP A 370 19.24 30.34 33.27
N ILE A 371 18.23 29.65 32.73
CA ILE A 371 16.96 30.21 32.28
C ILE A 371 16.05 30.35 33.50
N ARG A 372 15.65 31.60 33.82
CA ARG A 372 14.77 31.89 34.97
C ARG A 372 13.31 31.99 34.51
N MET A 373 12.41 31.46 35.32
CA MET A 373 10.97 31.55 35.09
C MET A 373 10.50 33.02 35.04
N GLY A 374 9.53 33.31 34.17
CA GLY A 374 8.98 34.65 33.97
C GLY A 374 9.86 35.60 33.16
N THR A 375 11.01 35.14 32.64
CA THR A 375 11.81 35.92 31.68
C THR A 375 11.27 35.75 30.25
N GLU A 376 11.55 36.73 29.38
CA GLU A 376 11.18 36.66 27.96
C GLU A 376 11.67 35.37 27.28
N LEU A 377 12.90 34.95 27.59
CA LEU A 377 13.48 33.71 27.08
C LEU A 377 12.70 32.48 27.55
N HIS A 378 12.26 32.45 28.81
CA HIS A 378 11.43 31.36 29.33
C HIS A 378 10.09 31.26 28.58
N SER A 379 9.40 32.38 28.34
CA SER A 379 8.14 32.38 27.57
C SER A 379 8.32 31.91 26.12
N LYS A 380 9.42 32.30 25.45
CA LYS A 380 9.74 31.83 24.10
C LYS A 380 10.03 30.33 24.06
N VAL A 381 10.67 29.77 25.09
CA VAL A 381 10.90 28.33 25.22
C VAL A 381 9.58 27.58 25.40
N GLU A 382 8.66 28.10 26.23
CA GLU A 382 7.32 27.53 26.39
C GLU A 382 6.52 27.57 25.08
N GLU A 383 6.54 28.69 24.34
CA GLU A 383 5.89 28.78 23.02
C GLU A 383 6.47 27.74 22.06
N LEU A 384 7.80 27.62 22.02
CA LEU A 384 8.51 26.69 21.15
C LEU A 384 8.16 25.22 21.46
N VAL A 385 8.08 24.84 22.74
CA VAL A 385 7.80 23.45 23.16
C VAL A 385 6.30 23.12 23.12
N PHE A 386 5.43 24.00 23.62
CA PHE A 386 4.02 23.69 23.81
C PHE A 386 3.15 24.09 22.62
N VAL A 387 3.51 25.15 21.88
CA VAL A 387 2.72 25.64 20.74
C VAL A 387 3.29 25.18 19.41
N LYS A 388 4.62 25.22 19.24
CA LYS A 388 5.25 25.04 17.92
C LYS A 388 5.65 23.60 17.65
N HIS A 389 6.38 22.95 18.55
CA HIS A 389 6.79 21.55 18.40
C HIS A 389 6.96 20.82 19.73
N PHE A 390 5.96 20.00 20.05
CA PHE A 390 5.97 19.16 21.24
C PHE A 390 6.85 17.91 21.06
N SER A 391 7.93 17.81 21.83
CA SER A 391 8.85 16.66 21.78
C SER A 391 9.30 16.24 23.18
N LYS A 392 9.81 15.00 23.31
CA LYS A 392 10.40 14.52 24.57
C LYS A 392 11.57 15.40 25.02
N ALA A 393 12.42 15.84 24.09
CA ALA A 393 13.54 16.72 24.37
C ALA A 393 13.07 18.08 24.90
N GLY A 394 12.02 18.66 24.30
CA GLY A 394 11.42 19.91 24.78
C GLY A 394 10.86 19.78 26.19
N ILE A 395 10.21 18.65 26.48
CA ILE A 395 9.71 18.36 27.84
C ILE A 395 10.85 18.21 28.86
N GLU A 396 11.95 17.53 28.52
CA GLU A 396 13.10 17.41 29.43
C GLU A 396 13.81 18.76 29.64
N LEU A 397 13.89 19.60 28.62
CA LEU A 397 14.37 20.98 28.73
C LEU A 397 13.52 21.77 29.74
N ILE A 398 12.20 21.77 29.56
CA ILE A 398 11.27 22.44 30.45
C ILE A 398 11.37 21.89 31.90
N LYS A 399 11.48 20.57 32.08
CA LYS A 399 11.72 19.97 33.41
C LYS A 399 13.01 20.48 34.05
N THR A 400 14.06 20.64 33.25
CA THR A 400 15.36 21.13 33.73
C THR A 400 15.23 22.57 34.24
N ILE A 401 14.55 23.43 33.47
CA ILE A 401 14.28 24.82 33.86
C ILE A 401 13.44 24.85 35.16
N TYR A 402 12.43 23.98 35.29
CA TYR A 402 11.48 24.07 36.42
C TYR A 402 11.99 23.41 37.70
N ARG A 403 12.94 22.48 37.62
CA ARG A 403 13.65 21.97 38.80
C ARG A 403 14.45 23.06 39.54
N ALA A 404 14.78 24.16 38.87
CA ALA A 404 15.47 25.30 39.46
C ALA A 404 14.51 26.39 39.99
N ALA A 405 13.18 26.19 39.90
CA ALA A 405 12.17 27.17 40.29
C ALA A 405 11.78 27.08 41.80
N PRO A 406 11.26 28.18 42.40
CA PRO A 406 10.77 28.18 43.78
C PRO A 406 9.54 27.26 43.98
N GLU A 407 9.35 26.79 45.23
CA GLU A 407 8.30 25.84 45.63
C GLU A 407 6.85 26.30 45.31
N LYS A 408 6.61 27.62 45.26
CA LYS A 408 5.29 28.19 44.91
C LYS A 408 4.84 27.90 43.47
N ASP A 409 5.74 27.43 42.60
CA ASP A 409 5.45 27.05 41.22
C ASP A 409 5.30 25.52 41.04
N LEU A 410 5.15 24.76 42.13
CA LEU A 410 4.99 23.29 42.17
C LEU A 410 3.89 22.76 41.24
N ILE A 411 2.80 23.53 41.06
CA ILE A 411 1.71 23.18 40.14
C ILE A 411 2.27 23.12 38.71
N LEU A 412 3.08 24.09 38.29
CA LEU A 412 3.73 24.11 36.97
C LEU A 412 4.67 22.89 36.80
N ALA A 413 5.39 22.51 37.85
CA ALA A 413 6.19 21.28 37.85
C ALA A 413 5.34 20.00 37.67
N HIS A 414 4.12 19.96 38.22
CA HIS A 414 3.18 18.85 38.03
C HIS A 414 2.64 18.77 36.60
N LYS A 415 2.39 19.92 35.94
CA LYS A 415 1.90 20.01 34.55
C LYS A 415 2.83 19.38 33.51
N ILE A 416 4.13 19.31 33.79
CA ILE A 416 5.13 18.73 32.89
C ILE A 416 5.47 17.27 33.22
N GLN A 417 5.09 16.84 34.43
CA GLN A 417 5.21 15.45 34.84
C GLN A 417 4.04 14.59 34.35
N THR A 418 2.89 15.20 34.05
CA THR A 418 1.79 14.50 33.38
C THR A 418 2.05 14.44 31.87
N PRO A 419 1.93 13.27 31.21
CA PRO A 419 2.22 13.16 29.78
C PRO A 419 1.07 13.63 28.88
N HIS A 420 0.07 14.31 29.44
CA HIS A 420 -1.22 14.59 28.82
C HIS A 420 -1.32 16.07 28.46
N PHE A 421 -1.22 16.39 27.18
CA PHE A 421 -1.23 17.78 26.69
C PHE A 421 -2.19 17.93 25.52
N GLY A 422 -2.78 19.12 25.40
CA GLY A 422 -3.65 19.50 24.30
C GLY A 422 -3.76 21.02 24.18
N ASN A 423 -4.71 21.43 23.34
CA ASN A 423 -5.08 22.83 23.20
C ASN A 423 -6.51 22.99 23.66
N SER A 424 -6.80 24.02 24.43
CA SER A 424 -8.14 24.27 24.95
C SER A 424 -8.64 25.65 24.55
N ASP A 425 -9.87 25.67 24.07
CA ASP A 425 -10.67 26.87 23.94
C ASP A 425 -11.64 26.89 25.13
N PHE A 426 -11.22 27.56 26.20
CA PHE A 426 -11.98 27.65 27.46
C PHE A 426 -13.28 28.43 27.31
N LYS A 427 -13.41 29.26 26.26
CA LYS A 427 -14.59 30.08 26.02
C LYS A 427 -15.75 29.25 25.47
N TYR A 428 -15.45 28.21 24.69
CA TYR A 428 -16.46 27.35 24.06
C TYR A 428 -16.50 25.92 24.62
N GLY A 429 -15.78 25.64 25.71
CA GLY A 429 -15.72 24.32 26.34
C GLY A 429 -15.09 23.25 25.44
N TYR A 430 -14.22 23.66 24.50
CA TYR A 430 -13.64 22.75 23.53
C TYR A 430 -12.20 22.41 23.91
N HIS A 431 -12.00 21.21 24.46
CA HIS A 431 -10.69 20.70 24.87
C HIS A 431 -10.13 19.79 23.79
N ASN A 432 -9.49 20.38 22.77
CA ASN A 432 -8.91 19.66 21.65
C ASN A 432 -7.63 18.92 22.07
N LEU A 433 -7.84 17.72 22.59
CA LEU A 433 -6.80 16.72 22.75
C LEU A 433 -6.66 16.01 21.42
N ASN A 434 -5.73 16.48 20.59
CA ASN A 434 -5.52 15.96 19.25
C ASN A 434 -4.97 14.51 19.32
N TRP A 435 -5.86 13.54 19.55
CA TRP A 435 -5.56 12.12 19.74
C TRP A 435 -5.68 11.29 18.46
N ASN A 436 -5.91 11.96 17.32
CA ASN A 436 -6.16 11.32 16.03
C ASN A 436 -4.88 10.93 15.27
N SER A 437 -5.01 9.78 14.60
CA SER A 437 -4.27 9.11 13.51
C SER A 437 -2.73 9.13 13.39
N ASP A 438 -1.99 9.98 14.10
CA ASP A 438 -0.53 9.92 14.15
C ASP A 438 -0.03 9.04 15.30
N LYS A 439 1.02 8.24 15.03
CA LYS A 439 1.59 7.27 16.01
C LYS A 439 1.93 7.89 17.37
N GLY A 440 2.32 9.17 17.39
CA GLY A 440 2.64 9.90 18.62
C GLY A 440 1.42 10.14 19.52
N ASN A 441 0.27 10.46 18.92
CA ASN A 441 -0.95 10.84 19.63
C ASN A 441 -1.66 9.65 20.28
N TYR A 442 -1.64 8.49 19.63
CA TYR A 442 -2.16 7.24 20.21
C TYR A 442 -1.39 6.78 21.46
N THR A 443 -0.09 7.06 21.53
CA THR A 443 0.74 6.73 22.70
C THR A 443 0.34 7.57 23.92
N LYS A 444 -0.01 8.84 23.70
CA LYS A 444 -0.49 9.76 24.74
C LYS A 444 -1.84 9.30 25.31
N LEU A 445 -2.80 8.97 24.43
CA LEU A 445 -4.10 8.42 24.85
C LEU A 445 -3.93 7.15 25.71
N LYS A 446 -3.03 6.24 25.33
CA LYS A 446 -2.76 5.04 26.15
C LYS A 446 -2.21 5.36 27.54
N ALA A 447 -1.30 6.31 27.64
CA ALA A 447 -0.77 6.75 28.93
C ALA A 447 -1.88 7.34 29.79
N PHE A 448 -2.75 8.15 29.20
CA PHE A 448 -3.91 8.74 29.89
C PHE A 448 -4.87 7.67 30.41
N ILE A 449 -5.29 6.74 29.55
CA ILE A 449 -6.17 5.64 29.96
C ILE A 449 -5.51 4.78 31.03
N ALA A 450 -4.19 4.56 30.99
CA ALA A 450 -3.48 3.80 32.02
C ALA A 450 -3.49 4.50 33.38
N ASP A 451 -3.35 5.83 33.42
CA ASP A 451 -3.44 6.63 34.64
C ASP A 451 -4.89 6.69 35.15
N PHE A 452 -5.88 6.90 34.27
CA PHE A 452 -7.32 6.84 34.61
C PHE A 452 -7.73 5.48 35.18
N SER A 453 -7.20 4.39 34.60
CA SER A 453 -7.45 3.01 35.02
C SER A 453 -6.99 2.70 36.47
N LEU A 454 -6.14 3.54 37.05
CA LEU A 454 -5.77 3.45 38.47
C LEU A 454 -6.91 3.91 39.39
N ILE A 455 -7.76 4.83 38.93
CA ILE A 455 -8.89 5.39 39.69
C ILE A 455 -10.17 4.62 39.39
N VAL A 456 -10.45 4.39 38.10
CA VAL A 456 -11.62 3.64 37.61
C VAL A 456 -11.12 2.57 36.65
N PRO A 457 -11.22 1.27 36.96
CA PRO A 457 -10.79 0.19 36.07
C PRO A 457 -11.39 0.34 34.67
N THR A 458 -10.56 0.72 33.71
CA THR A 458 -11.00 1.11 32.36
C THR A 458 -10.13 0.48 31.29
N ALA A 459 -10.75 0.06 30.19
CA ALA A 459 -10.07 -0.46 29.00
C ALA A 459 -10.44 0.33 27.74
N LEU A 460 -9.44 0.67 26.91
CA LEU A 460 -9.66 1.29 25.60
C LEU A 460 -10.15 0.24 24.59
N LYS A 461 -11.34 0.42 24.03
CA LYS A 461 -11.98 -0.53 23.10
C LYS A 461 -11.72 -0.21 21.62
N ARG A 462 -11.81 1.07 21.24
CA ARG A 462 -11.68 1.49 19.84
C ARG A 462 -11.22 2.94 19.76
N VAL A 463 -10.37 3.27 18.78
CA VAL A 463 -10.04 4.65 18.41
C VAL A 463 -10.51 4.87 16.98
N VAL A 464 -11.25 5.94 16.73
CA VAL A 464 -11.83 6.22 15.40
C VAL A 464 -10.83 7.03 14.57
N SER A 465 -10.52 6.59 13.35
CA SER A 465 -9.44 7.16 12.54
C SER A 465 -9.79 8.46 11.79
N ALA A 466 -11.05 8.88 11.82
CA ALA A 466 -11.55 10.14 11.28
C ALA A 466 -12.87 10.46 11.98
N TYR A 467 -13.11 11.72 12.34
CA TYR A 467 -14.42 12.17 12.84
C TYR A 467 -15.49 11.76 11.82
N SER A 468 -16.31 10.76 12.13
CA SER A 468 -17.54 10.54 11.38
C SER A 468 -18.48 11.67 11.73
N VAL A 469 -18.98 12.35 10.70
CA VAL A 469 -19.86 13.53 10.82
C VAL A 469 -21.12 13.21 11.63
N ASP A 470 -21.49 11.94 11.74
CA ASP A 470 -22.78 11.52 12.29
C ASP A 470 -22.81 11.28 13.81
N ASP A 471 -21.67 11.15 14.52
CA ASP A 471 -21.68 10.73 15.94
C ASP A 471 -20.60 11.36 16.86
N MET A 472 -19.72 12.23 16.34
CA MET A 472 -18.69 12.97 17.09
C MET A 472 -17.77 12.14 18.03
N THR A 473 -17.78 10.81 17.92
CA THR A 473 -17.05 9.89 18.80
C THR A 473 -15.57 9.84 18.42
N ALA A 474 -14.69 10.18 19.37
CA ALA A 474 -13.25 10.12 19.19
C ALA A 474 -12.70 8.71 19.47
N PHE A 475 -13.14 8.08 20.56
CA PHE A 475 -12.77 6.72 20.95
C PHE A 475 -13.79 6.13 21.91
N GLN A 476 -13.77 4.81 22.09
CA GLN A 476 -14.67 4.07 22.97
C GLN A 476 -13.87 3.41 24.08
N ILE A 477 -14.36 3.52 25.32
CA ILE A 477 -13.80 2.85 26.50
C ILE A 477 -14.80 1.84 27.07
N ASN A 478 -14.33 0.95 27.93
CA ASN A 478 -15.17 0.02 28.68
C ASN A 478 -14.89 0.14 30.16
N ILE A 479 -15.97 0.32 30.92
CA ILE A 479 -15.99 0.43 32.37
C ILE A 479 -17.09 -0.51 32.85
N ASP A 480 -16.76 -1.41 33.78
CA ASP A 480 -17.70 -2.37 34.38
C ASP A 480 -18.50 -3.21 33.37
N GLY A 481 -17.95 -3.48 32.18
CA GLY A 481 -18.59 -4.28 31.14
C GLY A 481 -19.39 -3.47 30.12
N GLU A 482 -19.67 -2.19 30.38
CA GLU A 482 -20.39 -1.30 29.46
C GLU A 482 -19.44 -0.51 28.56
N ASN A 483 -19.80 -0.36 27.28
CA ASN A 483 -19.01 0.43 26.33
C ASN A 483 -19.51 1.87 26.30
N ILE A 484 -18.64 2.81 26.64
CA ILE A 484 -18.93 4.24 26.69
C ILE A 484 -18.20 4.93 25.54
N ASN A 485 -18.93 5.71 24.74
CA ASN A 485 -18.36 6.52 23.68
C ASN A 485 -17.86 7.84 24.25
N ILE A 486 -16.60 8.18 23.97
CA ILE A 486 -16.00 9.46 24.36
C ILE A 486 -15.95 10.37 23.13
N ASN A 487 -16.55 11.55 23.25
CA ASN A 487 -16.63 12.53 22.17
C ASN A 487 -15.49 13.56 22.28
N SER A 488 -15.60 14.72 21.61
CA SER A 488 -14.58 15.78 21.67
C SER A 488 -14.50 16.52 23.03
N ALA A 489 -15.53 16.43 23.88
CA ALA A 489 -15.59 16.94 25.25
C ALA A 489 -15.01 15.91 26.23
N VAL A 490 -13.75 15.55 26.01
CA VAL A 490 -13.09 14.44 26.71
C VAL A 490 -13.06 14.66 28.22
N VAL A 491 -12.74 15.88 28.66
CA VAL A 491 -12.57 16.19 30.08
C VAL A 491 -13.90 16.04 30.82
N GLU A 492 -14.97 16.56 30.22
CA GLU A 492 -16.34 16.47 30.71
C GLU A 492 -16.78 15.01 30.80
N ASN A 493 -16.65 14.23 29.71
CA ASN A 493 -17.07 12.82 29.70
C ASN A 493 -16.38 11.99 30.80
N PHE A 494 -15.08 12.20 31.05
CA PHE A 494 -14.41 11.47 32.10
C PHE A 494 -14.72 11.99 33.51
N ASN A 495 -14.95 13.29 33.70
CA ASN A 495 -15.37 13.83 34.99
C ASN A 495 -16.78 13.39 35.37
N GLU A 496 -17.71 13.30 34.41
CA GLU A 496 -19.05 12.72 34.62
C GLU A 496 -18.94 11.27 35.15
N ILE A 497 -18.07 10.46 34.56
CA ILE A 497 -17.78 9.09 35.04
C ILE A 497 -17.21 9.10 36.46
N LEU A 498 -16.28 10.01 36.77
CA LEU A 498 -15.68 10.11 38.10
C LEU A 498 -16.68 10.58 39.17
N GLU A 499 -17.61 11.46 38.80
CA GLU A 499 -18.72 11.90 39.64
C GLU A 499 -19.71 10.77 39.92
N GLU A 500 -20.17 10.07 38.88
CA GLU A 500 -21.07 8.92 39.00
C GLU A 500 -20.47 7.83 39.91
N LYS A 501 -19.16 7.57 39.77
CA LYS A 501 -18.43 6.58 40.57
C LYS A 501 -17.93 7.13 41.93
N GLN A 502 -18.30 8.36 42.30
CA GLN A 502 -17.91 9.04 43.55
C GLN A 502 -16.40 8.98 43.84
N ARG A 503 -15.57 9.23 42.82
CA ARG A 503 -14.10 9.20 42.95
C ARG A 503 -13.57 10.54 43.44
N ALA A 504 -12.51 10.51 44.24
CA ALA A 504 -11.94 11.69 44.90
C ALA A 504 -11.05 12.58 44.00
N TYR A 505 -10.83 12.19 42.74
CA TYR A 505 -10.04 12.95 41.78
C TYR A 505 -10.92 13.48 40.66
N ARG A 506 -10.52 14.62 40.08
CA ARG A 506 -11.08 15.19 38.85
C ARG A 506 -9.97 15.42 37.84
N ILE A 507 -10.31 15.31 36.58
CA ILE A 507 -9.47 15.66 35.46
C ILE A 507 -9.59 17.16 35.24
N ILE A 508 -8.51 17.88 35.49
CA ILE A 508 -8.45 19.33 35.43
C ILE A 508 -7.55 19.72 34.25
N PRO A 509 -8.07 20.50 33.27
CA PRO A 509 -7.23 21.12 32.27
C PRO A 509 -6.51 22.29 32.94
N ILE A 510 -5.20 22.35 32.75
CA ILE A 510 -4.35 23.33 33.40
C ILE A 510 -3.73 24.22 32.30
N PRO A 511 -4.08 25.52 32.24
CA PRO A 511 -3.52 26.44 31.24
C PRO A 511 -2.03 26.63 31.47
N LEU A 512 -1.28 26.69 30.36
CA LEU A 512 0.17 26.92 30.33
C LEU A 512 0.49 28.24 29.66
N LEU A 513 -0.04 28.46 28.46
CA LEU A 513 0.29 29.62 27.64
C LEU A 513 -0.88 29.97 26.71
N PRO A 514 -1.33 31.23 26.66
CA PRO A 514 -2.30 31.67 25.68
C PRO A 514 -1.62 31.88 24.31
N TYR A 515 -2.31 31.54 23.24
CA TYR A 515 -1.84 31.75 21.87
C TYR A 515 -3.01 31.85 20.90
N THR A 516 -2.81 32.54 19.77
CA THR A 516 -3.87 32.74 18.77
C THR A 516 -3.61 31.88 17.52
N LEU A 517 -4.62 31.11 17.09
CA LEU A 517 -4.56 30.39 15.81
C LEU A 517 -5.01 31.27 14.64
N ARG A 518 -4.96 30.72 13.42
CA ARG A 518 -5.31 31.43 12.17
C ARG A 518 -6.75 31.94 12.12
N ASP A 519 -7.62 31.45 12.99
CA ASP A 519 -9.02 31.85 13.11
C ASP A 519 -9.24 33.05 14.05
N SER A 520 -8.15 33.67 14.53
CA SER A 520 -8.16 34.80 15.46
C SER A 520 -8.80 34.51 16.81
N ARG A 521 -9.05 33.24 17.14
CA ARG A 521 -9.50 32.83 18.47
C ARG A 521 -8.30 32.60 19.38
N GLU A 522 -8.50 32.93 20.65
CA GLU A 522 -7.52 32.66 21.69
C GLU A 522 -7.68 31.21 22.17
N TYR A 523 -6.57 30.48 22.10
CA TYR A 523 -6.43 29.12 22.60
C TYR A 523 -5.40 29.11 23.71
N TYR A 524 -5.47 28.08 24.54
CA TYR A 524 -4.52 27.87 25.62
C TYR A 524 -3.85 26.53 25.40
N ALA A 525 -2.52 26.51 25.41
CA ALA A 525 -1.80 25.25 25.57
C ALA A 525 -2.14 24.73 26.97
N THR A 526 -2.64 23.50 27.05
CA THR A 526 -3.10 22.93 28.32
C THR A 526 -2.43 21.60 28.62
N ALA A 527 -2.01 21.44 29.87
CA ALA A 527 -1.74 20.14 30.45
C ALA A 527 -3.04 19.57 31.04
N ILE A 528 -3.13 18.25 31.15
CA ILE A 528 -4.22 17.58 31.86
C ILE A 528 -3.64 16.87 33.07
N SER A 529 -4.24 17.11 34.23
CA SER A 529 -3.86 16.46 35.48
C SER A 529 -5.07 15.91 36.22
N PHE A 530 -4.82 14.91 37.04
CA PHE A 530 -5.75 14.45 38.05
C PHE A 530 -5.46 15.20 39.35
N LEU A 531 -6.41 15.98 39.84
CA LEU A 531 -6.29 16.72 41.10
C LEU A 531 -7.35 16.23 42.08
N ASN A 532 -7.01 16.17 43.37
CA ASN A 532 -7.98 16.07 44.45
C ASN A 532 -8.53 17.47 44.83
N ALA A 533 -9.43 17.53 45.81
CA ALA A 533 -10.06 18.80 46.23
C ALA A 533 -9.05 19.83 46.77
N GLU A 534 -8.07 19.39 47.56
CA GLU A 534 -7.04 20.28 48.15
C GLU A 534 -6.11 20.83 47.06
N GLU A 535 -5.62 19.97 46.17
CA GLU A 535 -4.78 20.33 45.03
C GLU A 535 -5.52 21.27 44.06
N PHE A 536 -6.82 21.04 43.81
CA PHE A 536 -7.63 21.89 42.96
C PHE A 536 -7.83 23.29 43.55
N ASN A 537 -8.16 23.39 44.85
CA ASN A 537 -8.31 24.68 45.52
C ASN A 537 -6.99 25.45 45.58
N PHE A 538 -5.88 24.75 45.86
CA PHE A 538 -4.56 25.33 45.81
C PHE A 538 -4.24 25.84 44.39
N PHE A 539 -4.51 25.03 43.36
CA PHE A 539 -4.36 25.41 41.95
C PHE A 539 -5.17 26.65 41.59
N ARG A 540 -6.45 26.66 41.92
CA ARG A 540 -7.36 27.74 41.54
C ARG A 540 -6.89 29.07 42.14
N ASN A 541 -6.64 29.09 43.45
CA ASN A 541 -6.36 30.32 44.19
C ASN A 541 -4.91 30.81 44.00
N ASN A 542 -3.94 29.91 43.87
CA ASN A 542 -2.51 30.29 43.85
C ASN A 542 -1.89 30.30 42.45
N TYR A 543 -2.56 29.71 41.45
CA TYR A 543 -2.05 29.65 40.08
C TYR A 543 -3.03 30.16 39.03
N LEU A 544 -4.27 29.68 39.02
CA LEU A 544 -5.22 30.06 37.97
C LEU A 544 -5.60 31.54 38.07
N GLU A 545 -6.05 32.00 39.25
CA GLU A 545 -6.46 33.39 39.47
C GLU A 545 -5.33 34.42 39.21
N PRO A 546 -4.07 34.20 39.68
CA PRO A 546 -3.01 35.18 39.45
C PRO A 546 -2.46 35.23 38.01
N HIS A 547 -2.52 34.13 37.27
CA HIS A 547 -1.85 34.01 35.96
C HIS A 547 -2.80 34.01 34.77
N PHE A 548 -4.06 33.60 34.96
CA PHE A 548 -5.08 33.50 33.91
C PHE A 548 -6.46 33.97 34.42
N PRO A 549 -6.56 35.23 34.91
CA PRO A 549 -7.79 35.77 35.47
C PRO A 549 -8.96 35.78 34.46
N GLU A 550 -8.67 35.82 33.17
CA GLU A 550 -9.66 35.82 32.09
C GLU A 550 -10.41 34.50 31.93
N ILE A 551 -9.86 33.38 32.42
CA ILE A 551 -10.49 32.06 32.38
C ILE A 551 -10.74 31.45 33.77
N SER A 552 -10.39 32.14 34.86
CA SER A 552 -10.62 31.64 36.23
C SER A 552 -12.10 31.37 36.53
N ASP A 553 -12.98 32.15 35.90
CA ASP A 553 -14.42 32.05 36.05
C ASP A 553 -15.10 31.06 35.10
N CYS A 554 -14.36 30.35 34.23
CA CYS A 554 -14.95 29.37 33.32
C CYS A 554 -15.69 28.25 34.06
N ARG A 555 -16.75 27.71 33.45
CA ARG A 555 -17.63 26.68 34.01
C ARG A 555 -16.87 25.50 34.62
N ILE A 556 -15.84 25.02 33.92
CA ILE A 556 -14.99 23.90 34.34
C ILE A 556 -14.23 24.12 35.66
N TYR A 557 -14.00 25.38 36.05
CA TYR A 557 -13.36 25.72 37.33
C TYR A 557 -14.36 26.15 38.40
N ARG A 558 -15.53 26.64 37.99
CA ARG A 558 -16.58 27.13 38.90
C ARG A 558 -17.48 26.03 39.45
N GLU A 559 -17.86 25.06 38.61
CA GLU A 559 -18.86 24.04 38.93
C GLU A 559 -18.25 22.69 39.33
N MET A 560 -16.93 22.64 39.58
CA MET A 560 -16.23 21.40 39.90
C MET A 560 -16.57 20.90 41.31
N SER A 561 -17.04 19.66 41.41
CA SER A 561 -17.42 19.01 42.67
C SER A 561 -16.47 17.89 43.07
N PHE A 562 -16.29 17.65 44.37
CA PHE A 562 -15.49 16.55 44.91
C PHE A 562 -16.26 15.86 46.05
N PRO A 563 -16.10 14.53 46.23
CA PRO A 563 -16.64 13.84 47.40
C PRO A 563 -15.87 14.23 48.67
N ASP A 564 -16.51 14.09 49.84
CA ASP A 564 -15.90 14.43 51.14
C ASP A 564 -14.76 13.48 51.53
N GLY A 565 -13.67 14.04 52.04
CA GLY A 565 -12.53 13.31 52.60
C GLY A 565 -11.17 13.67 51.98
N SER A 566 -10.14 13.76 52.81
CA SER A 566 -8.77 14.01 52.34
C SER A 566 -8.16 12.73 51.77
N VAL A 567 -7.60 12.81 50.57
CA VAL A 567 -6.92 11.72 49.85
C VAL A 567 -5.52 12.18 49.44
N PRO A 568 -4.55 11.28 49.29
CA PRO A 568 -3.21 11.65 48.83
C PRO A 568 -3.25 12.35 47.46
N SER A 569 -2.18 13.05 47.11
CA SER A 569 -2.01 13.59 45.76
C SER A 569 -2.10 12.49 44.72
N PHE A 570 -2.52 12.81 43.49
CA PHE A 570 -2.54 11.79 42.44
C PHE A 570 -1.14 11.23 42.16
N LEU A 571 -0.09 12.03 42.33
CA LEU A 571 1.29 11.59 42.16
C LEU A 571 1.67 10.51 43.19
N GLU A 572 1.37 10.72 44.47
CA GLU A 572 1.59 9.74 45.54
C GLU A 572 0.74 8.49 45.32
N PHE A 573 -0.54 8.67 44.95
CA PHE A 573 -1.43 7.56 44.61
C PHE A 573 -0.88 6.72 43.45
N ARG A 574 -0.41 7.38 42.39
CA ARG A 574 0.19 6.73 41.22
C ARG A 574 1.48 5.99 41.59
N GLN A 575 2.36 6.60 42.38
CA GLN A 575 3.59 5.97 42.84
C GLN A 575 3.31 4.76 43.74
N ALA A 576 2.37 4.88 44.67
CA ALA A 576 1.92 3.78 45.52
C ALA A 576 1.29 2.64 44.70
N ALA A 577 0.43 2.96 43.73
CA ALA A 577 -0.17 1.97 42.83
C ALA A 577 0.86 1.28 41.93
N GLN A 578 1.87 2.01 41.44
CA GLN A 578 3.00 1.46 40.66
C GLN A 578 3.92 0.58 41.53
N ALA A 579 4.17 0.96 42.79
CA ALA A 579 4.91 0.14 43.75
C ALA A 579 4.15 -1.14 44.12
N LYS A 580 2.82 -1.07 44.28
CA LYS A 580 1.95 -2.24 44.53
C LYS A 580 1.88 -3.18 43.32
N ARG A 581 1.84 -2.64 42.09
CA ARG A 581 1.96 -3.41 40.82
C ARG A 581 3.30 -4.14 40.66
N ARG A 582 4.36 -3.69 41.33
CA ARG A 582 5.64 -4.43 41.38
C ARG A 582 5.61 -5.61 42.36
N GLN A 583 4.64 -5.66 43.28
CA GLN A 583 4.52 -6.72 44.30
C GLN A 583 3.40 -7.73 44.02
N THR A 584 2.36 -7.40 43.24
CA THR A 584 1.34 -8.37 42.82
C THR A 584 1.67 -9.03 41.48
N LYS A 585 2.04 -10.32 41.51
CA LYS A 585 1.93 -11.22 40.35
C LYS A 585 0.47 -11.20 39.90
N SER A 586 0.18 -10.85 38.64
CA SER A 586 -1.21 -10.82 38.17
C SER A 586 -1.75 -12.24 38.08
N SER A 587 -2.82 -12.55 38.82
CA SER A 587 -3.67 -13.72 38.56
C SER A 587 -4.62 -13.38 37.41
N PHE A 588 -4.52 -14.10 36.29
CA PHE A 588 -5.38 -14.08 35.11
C PHE A 588 -6.85 -14.14 35.51
N GLU A 589 -7.18 -14.96 36.51
CA GLU A 589 -8.52 -15.15 37.04
C GLU A 589 -9.20 -13.84 37.49
N LYS A 590 -8.43 -12.91 38.06
CA LYS A 590 -8.91 -11.62 38.57
C LYS A 590 -8.63 -10.46 37.62
N ASN A 591 -8.05 -10.73 36.45
CA ASN A 591 -7.66 -9.67 35.52
C ASN A 591 -8.84 -9.29 34.62
N VAL A 592 -9.44 -8.12 34.89
CA VAL A 592 -10.60 -7.60 34.16
C VAL A 592 -10.37 -7.55 32.64
N ASN A 593 -9.14 -7.25 32.19
CA ASN A 593 -8.81 -7.22 30.76
C ASN A 593 -8.97 -8.60 30.09
N TRP A 594 -8.84 -9.67 30.84
CA TRP A 594 -8.88 -11.04 30.32
C TRP A 594 -10.20 -11.77 30.60
N GLN A 595 -11.19 -11.12 31.23
CA GLN A 595 -12.49 -11.74 31.52
C GLN A 595 -13.19 -12.25 30.27
N TRP A 596 -13.12 -11.49 29.17
CA TRP A 596 -13.69 -11.95 27.89
C TRP A 596 -13.02 -13.25 27.41
N PHE A 597 -11.71 -13.40 27.55
CA PHE A 597 -11.00 -14.60 27.11
C PHE A 597 -11.21 -15.76 28.08
N LYS A 598 -11.34 -15.45 29.37
CA LYS A 598 -11.66 -16.43 30.40
C LYS A 598 -13.05 -17.03 30.17
N GLN A 599 -14.09 -16.21 30.18
CA GLN A 599 -15.49 -16.64 30.17
C GLN A 599 -15.90 -17.24 28.82
N ASP A 600 -15.51 -16.58 27.71
CA ASP A 600 -15.95 -16.99 26.37
C ASP A 600 -15.12 -18.14 25.79
N HIS A 601 -13.91 -18.39 26.32
CA HIS A 601 -12.96 -19.34 25.72
C HIS A 601 -12.34 -20.32 26.72
N ILE A 602 -11.60 -19.87 27.73
CA ILE A 602 -10.87 -20.78 28.66
C ILE A 602 -11.82 -21.65 29.48
N ASP A 603 -12.89 -21.06 30.03
CA ASP A 603 -13.85 -21.76 30.91
C ASP A 603 -14.67 -22.82 30.14
N GLN A 604 -14.63 -22.80 28.81
CA GLN A 604 -15.30 -23.74 27.91
C GLN A 604 -14.44 -24.99 27.60
N LEU A 605 -13.16 -25.00 27.99
CA LEU A 605 -12.25 -26.12 27.74
C LEU A 605 -12.35 -27.19 28.84
N SER A 606 -12.09 -28.45 28.46
CA SER A 606 -11.97 -29.55 29.41
C SER A 606 -10.77 -29.39 30.35
N GLY A 607 -9.66 -28.81 29.86
CA GLY A 607 -8.44 -28.53 30.63
C GLY A 607 -8.41 -27.20 31.39
N LYS A 608 -9.55 -26.51 31.57
CA LYS A 608 -9.61 -25.11 32.07
C LYS A 608 -8.76 -24.81 33.32
N GLU A 609 -8.75 -25.70 34.32
CA GLU A 609 -8.01 -25.49 35.57
C GLU A 609 -6.49 -25.44 35.35
N LYS A 610 -6.00 -26.23 34.39
CA LYS A 610 -4.58 -26.25 34.02
C LYS A 610 -4.19 -25.05 33.16
N TRP A 611 -5.15 -24.36 32.54
CA TRP A 611 -4.89 -23.17 31.73
C TRP A 611 -4.64 -21.91 32.55
N TYR A 612 -5.21 -21.79 33.76
CA TYR A 612 -5.04 -20.57 34.56
C TYR A 612 -3.56 -20.25 34.88
N PRO A 613 -2.73 -21.21 35.34
CA PRO A 613 -1.30 -20.96 35.56
C PRO A 613 -0.52 -20.65 34.27
N LEU A 614 -0.89 -21.29 33.15
CA LEU A 614 -0.29 -20.99 31.84
C LEU A 614 -0.61 -19.56 31.39
N MET A 615 -1.85 -19.12 31.60
CA MET A 615 -2.26 -17.76 31.28
C MET A 615 -1.54 -16.73 32.16
N ASP A 616 -1.31 -17.01 33.45
CA ASP A 616 -0.51 -16.14 34.32
C ASP A 616 0.90 -15.89 33.76
N LEU A 617 1.52 -16.94 33.23
CA LEU A 617 2.84 -16.83 32.59
C LEU A 617 2.75 -16.09 31.24
N LEU A 618 1.71 -16.33 30.44
CA LEU A 618 1.52 -15.65 29.14
C LEU A 618 1.26 -14.15 29.29
N ILE A 619 0.44 -13.72 30.25
CA ILE A 619 0.11 -12.30 30.45
C ILE A 619 1.27 -11.50 31.05
N THR A 620 2.24 -12.18 31.66
CA THR A 620 3.47 -11.56 32.20
C THR A 620 4.63 -11.53 31.19
N CYS A 621 4.42 -12.03 29.97
CA CYS A 621 5.38 -11.99 28.88
C CYS A 621 5.83 -10.54 28.56
N LYS A 622 7.14 -10.29 28.58
CA LYS A 622 7.73 -8.96 28.31
C LYS A 622 7.97 -8.75 26.81
N GLY A 623 7.78 -7.52 26.34
CA GLY A 623 7.88 -7.15 24.91
C GLY A 623 9.29 -7.02 24.33
N SER A 624 10.16 -8.02 24.53
CA SER A 624 11.49 -8.13 23.89
C SER A 624 11.41 -8.69 22.46
N LYS A 625 12.53 -8.65 21.71
CA LYS A 625 12.64 -9.26 20.37
C LYS A 625 12.74 -10.79 20.43
N THR A 626 13.29 -11.33 21.51
CA THR A 626 13.47 -12.76 21.81
C THR A 626 12.89 -13.07 23.18
N PRO A 627 12.45 -14.31 23.46
CA PRO A 627 11.90 -14.66 24.76
C PRO A 627 13.01 -14.70 25.82
N GLN A 628 12.69 -14.32 27.06
CA GLN A 628 13.63 -14.44 28.17
C GLN A 628 13.85 -15.92 28.51
N LYS A 629 15.10 -16.35 28.66
CA LYS A 629 15.46 -17.77 28.93
C LYS A 629 14.68 -18.35 30.12
N LYS A 630 14.67 -17.64 31.25
CA LYS A 630 13.94 -18.04 32.47
C LYS A 630 12.43 -18.16 32.25
N TRP A 631 11.84 -17.28 31.43
CA TRP A 631 10.41 -17.33 31.12
C TRP A 631 10.08 -18.54 30.24
N MET A 632 10.92 -18.85 29.25
CA MET A 632 10.76 -20.07 28.43
C MET A 632 10.86 -21.33 29.28
N GLU A 633 11.84 -21.43 30.18
CA GLU A 633 11.99 -22.59 31.07
C GLU A 633 10.73 -22.80 31.93
N GLN A 634 10.13 -21.72 32.45
CA GLN A 634 8.88 -21.77 33.22
C GLN A 634 7.68 -22.19 32.36
N MET A 635 7.54 -21.61 31.17
CA MET A 635 6.46 -21.98 30.23
C MET A 635 6.56 -23.43 29.80
N ASN A 636 7.76 -23.91 29.47
CA ASN A 636 7.99 -25.28 29.01
C ASN A 636 7.61 -26.29 30.09
N LYS A 637 8.05 -26.06 31.33
CA LYS A 637 7.64 -26.89 32.46
C LYS A 637 6.12 -26.92 32.62
N ALA A 638 5.46 -25.77 32.55
CA ALA A 638 4.00 -25.70 32.66
C ALA A 638 3.28 -26.43 31.51
N ILE A 639 3.83 -26.41 30.29
CA ILE A 639 3.29 -27.14 29.14
C ILE A 639 3.49 -28.65 29.30
N ASP A 640 4.64 -29.08 29.81
CA ASP A 640 4.93 -30.49 30.07
C ASP A 640 4.01 -31.04 31.18
N ASP A 641 3.80 -30.27 32.25
CA ASP A 641 2.84 -30.59 33.33
C ASP A 641 1.38 -30.61 32.81
N PHE A 642 1.06 -29.78 31.81
CA PHE A 642 -0.25 -29.78 31.16
C PHE A 642 -0.49 -31.05 30.34
N GLY A 643 0.56 -31.52 29.66
CA GLY A 643 0.54 -32.53 28.60
C GLY A 643 0.61 -31.86 27.23
N ARG A 644 1.76 -31.99 26.55
CA ARG A 644 2.09 -31.20 25.35
C ARG A 644 1.10 -31.35 24.19
N ASP A 645 0.64 -32.57 23.89
CA ASP A 645 -0.32 -32.82 22.81
C ASP A 645 -1.69 -32.21 23.13
N GLN A 646 -2.14 -32.35 24.38
CA GLN A 646 -3.39 -31.75 24.84
C GLN A 646 -3.30 -30.22 24.83
N TYR A 647 -2.18 -29.64 25.27
CA TYR A 647 -1.94 -28.20 25.25
C TYR A 647 -2.07 -27.62 23.84
N PHE A 648 -1.37 -28.19 22.84
CA PHE A 648 -1.42 -27.67 21.48
C PHE A 648 -2.78 -27.89 20.81
N LYS A 649 -3.48 -28.99 21.14
CA LYS A 649 -4.85 -29.23 20.68
C LYS A 649 -5.81 -28.15 21.20
N GLU A 650 -5.83 -27.91 22.51
CA GLU A 650 -6.69 -26.90 23.13
C GLU A 650 -6.29 -25.47 22.72
N LEU A 651 -5.00 -25.18 22.59
CA LEU A 651 -4.50 -23.88 22.09
C LEU A 651 -4.96 -23.62 20.65
N THR A 652 -5.01 -24.65 19.81
CA THR A 652 -5.53 -24.53 18.44
C THR A 652 -6.98 -24.07 18.44
N VAL A 653 -7.82 -24.62 19.33
CA VAL A 653 -9.22 -24.21 19.51
C VAL A 653 -9.29 -22.76 19.97
N LEU A 654 -8.56 -22.43 21.04
CA LEU A 654 -8.52 -21.08 21.62
C LEU A 654 -8.15 -20.03 20.59
N ILE A 655 -7.05 -20.23 19.86
CA ILE A 655 -6.60 -19.27 18.85
C ILE A 655 -7.59 -19.22 17.70
N THR A 656 -8.06 -20.34 17.17
CA THR A 656 -8.95 -20.33 16.01
C THR A 656 -10.26 -19.57 16.26
N ASP A 657 -10.85 -19.74 17.45
CA ASP A 657 -12.11 -19.09 17.80
C ASP A 657 -11.93 -17.63 18.25
N SER A 658 -10.86 -17.33 18.99
CA SER A 658 -10.66 -16.00 19.58
C SER A 658 -9.88 -15.02 18.68
N ILE A 659 -8.98 -15.48 17.80
CA ILE A 659 -8.05 -14.61 17.02
C ILE A 659 -8.77 -13.65 16.06
N ARG A 660 -10.06 -13.89 15.81
CA ARG A 660 -10.92 -13.01 15.00
C ARG A 660 -11.28 -11.73 15.74
N LYS A 661 -11.23 -11.73 17.08
CA LYS A 661 -11.49 -10.57 17.94
C LYS A 661 -10.32 -9.59 17.79
N ASP A 662 -10.62 -8.34 17.45
CA ASP A 662 -9.59 -7.32 17.23
C ASP A 662 -8.75 -7.02 18.50
N PHE A 663 -9.28 -7.34 19.69
CA PHE A 663 -8.60 -7.18 20.98
C PHE A 663 -7.21 -7.81 21.02
N TRP A 664 -7.03 -9.00 20.43
CA TRP A 664 -5.74 -9.70 20.41
C TRP A 664 -4.57 -8.86 19.90
N PHE A 665 -4.86 -7.89 19.03
CA PHE A 665 -3.86 -7.07 18.36
C PHE A 665 -3.59 -5.74 19.06
N PHE A 666 -4.27 -5.47 20.18
CA PHE A 666 -3.95 -4.34 21.06
C PHE A 666 -2.76 -4.68 21.98
N ASP A 667 -1.95 -3.68 22.33
CA ASP A 667 -0.69 -3.88 23.04
C ASP A 667 -0.79 -4.69 24.34
N VAL A 668 -1.92 -4.59 25.06
CA VAL A 668 -2.18 -5.32 26.31
C VAL A 668 -2.22 -6.85 26.07
N TYR A 669 -2.74 -7.30 24.93
CA TYR A 669 -2.92 -8.72 24.60
C TYR A 669 -1.85 -9.23 23.65
N ALA A 670 -1.28 -8.34 22.84
CA ALA A 670 -0.28 -8.68 21.84
C ALA A 670 0.98 -9.32 22.45
N GLN A 671 1.31 -9.04 23.71
CA GLN A 671 2.46 -9.70 24.38
C GLN A 671 2.18 -11.16 24.72
N ALA A 672 0.98 -11.47 25.21
CA ALA A 672 0.57 -12.85 25.42
C ALA A 672 0.53 -13.61 24.09
N LEU A 673 0.04 -12.97 23.02
CA LEU A 673 0.04 -13.59 21.67
C LEU A 673 1.46 -13.85 21.15
N ARG A 674 2.44 -12.99 21.47
CA ARG A 674 3.86 -13.26 21.19
C ARG A 674 4.38 -14.43 22.00
N GLY A 675 4.01 -14.50 23.29
CA GLY A 675 4.30 -15.63 24.16
C GLY A 675 3.81 -16.94 23.55
N ILE A 676 2.56 -16.97 23.09
CA ILE A 676 1.97 -18.13 22.39
C ILE A 676 2.79 -18.51 21.16
N VAL A 677 3.13 -17.56 20.28
CA VAL A 677 3.98 -17.86 19.10
C VAL A 677 5.33 -18.45 19.50
N TRP A 678 5.95 -17.97 20.59
CA TRP A 678 7.20 -18.56 21.09
C TRP A 678 7.03 -19.99 21.61
N THR A 679 5.95 -20.27 22.35
CA THR A 679 5.64 -21.65 22.78
C THR A 679 5.44 -22.59 21.60
N CYS A 680 4.98 -22.07 20.45
CA CYS A 680 4.78 -22.88 19.25
C CYS A 680 6.05 -23.13 18.43
N THR A 681 7.10 -22.30 18.57
CA THR A 681 8.23 -22.27 17.61
C THR A 681 9.59 -22.60 18.21
N ARG A 682 9.79 -22.42 19.52
CA ARG A 682 11.13 -22.43 20.13
C ARG A 682 11.54 -23.75 20.77
N GLN A 683 10.61 -24.65 21.07
CA GLN A 683 10.94 -25.95 21.65
C GLN A 683 10.05 -27.05 21.07
N ASN A 684 10.68 -28.03 20.41
CA ASN A 684 10.02 -29.15 19.72
C ASN A 684 8.80 -28.72 18.88
N PRO A 685 8.98 -27.78 17.93
CA PRO A 685 7.89 -27.38 17.04
C PRO A 685 7.38 -28.59 16.27
N ASN A 686 6.05 -28.72 16.16
CA ASN A 686 5.39 -29.78 15.42
C ASN A 686 4.33 -29.20 14.48
N ASP A 687 3.74 -30.04 13.63
CA ASP A 687 2.74 -29.61 12.66
C ASP A 687 1.56 -28.84 13.29
N VAL A 688 1.11 -29.24 14.47
CA VAL A 688 0.00 -28.59 15.17
C VAL A 688 0.44 -27.21 15.67
N SER A 689 1.58 -27.12 16.37
CA SER A 689 2.06 -25.88 16.96
C SER A 689 2.35 -24.82 15.89
N LEU A 690 2.95 -25.21 14.76
CA LEU A 690 3.26 -24.29 13.67
C LEU A 690 2.00 -23.84 12.91
N ASN A 691 0.95 -24.67 12.82
CA ASN A 691 -0.34 -24.26 12.26
C ASN A 691 -1.07 -23.22 13.14
N ILE A 692 -0.81 -23.17 14.44
CA ILE A 692 -1.30 -22.08 15.31
C ILE A 692 -0.64 -20.75 14.89
N VAL A 693 0.66 -20.77 14.64
CA VAL A 693 1.42 -19.59 14.17
C VAL A 693 0.94 -19.14 12.80
N ARG A 694 0.68 -20.09 11.89
CA ARG A 694 0.01 -19.83 10.61
C ARG A 694 -1.31 -19.08 10.81
N THR A 695 -2.16 -19.55 11.71
CA THR A 695 -3.47 -18.96 11.99
C THR A 695 -3.35 -17.53 12.51
N ILE A 696 -2.37 -17.27 13.39
CA ILE A 696 -2.04 -15.92 13.88
C ILE A 696 -1.54 -15.03 12.75
N ALA A 697 -0.67 -15.54 11.88
CA ALA A 697 -0.13 -14.81 10.73
C ALA A 697 -1.22 -14.46 9.70
N GLU A 698 -2.04 -15.43 9.28
CA GLU A 698 -3.17 -15.20 8.36
C GLU A 698 -4.15 -14.17 8.95
N SER A 699 -4.49 -14.30 10.24
CA SER A 699 -5.41 -13.36 10.92
C SER A 699 -4.83 -11.95 11.01
N SER A 700 -3.53 -11.83 11.28
CA SER A 700 -2.81 -10.55 11.31
C SER A 700 -2.81 -9.82 9.96
N TYR A 701 -2.83 -10.58 8.85
CA TYR A 701 -2.86 -10.06 7.48
C TYR A 701 -4.27 -9.98 6.87
N THR A 702 -5.31 -10.13 7.68
CA THR A 702 -6.69 -9.83 7.25
C THR A 702 -6.77 -8.36 6.83
N LYS A 703 -7.23 -8.11 5.59
CA LYS A 703 -7.31 -6.77 5.00
C LYS A 703 -8.49 -6.01 5.61
N ILE A 704 -8.20 -4.89 6.27
CA ILE A 704 -9.17 -3.88 6.68
C ILE A 704 -9.24 -2.81 5.59
N SER A 705 -10.43 -2.56 5.06
CA SER A 705 -10.66 -1.57 4.00
C SER A 705 -10.20 -0.18 4.46
N GLY A 706 -9.50 0.56 3.59
CA GLY A 706 -8.96 1.89 3.90
C GLY A 706 -7.74 1.95 4.85
N VAL A 707 -7.41 0.85 5.55
CA VAL A 707 -6.33 0.83 6.57
C VAL A 707 -5.15 -0.06 6.16
N GLY A 708 -5.42 -1.28 5.68
CA GLY A 708 -4.39 -2.28 5.39
C GLY A 708 -4.50 -3.52 6.30
N PRO A 709 -3.39 -4.21 6.65
CA PRO A 709 -3.44 -5.42 7.46
C PRO A 709 -3.86 -5.10 8.90
N ARG A 710 -4.67 -5.96 9.51
CA ARG A 710 -5.10 -5.84 10.92
C ARG A 710 -3.94 -5.59 11.88
N SER A 711 -2.84 -6.35 11.75
CA SER A 711 -1.60 -6.08 12.48
C SER A 711 -0.38 -6.58 11.71
N GLY A 712 0.17 -5.73 10.86
CA GLY A 712 1.41 -6.05 10.14
C GLY A 712 2.59 -6.35 11.10
N ARG A 713 2.61 -5.77 12.31
CA ARG A 713 3.66 -6.01 13.31
C ARG A 713 3.59 -7.42 13.88
N MET A 714 2.39 -7.90 14.27
CA MET A 714 2.21 -9.26 14.77
C MET A 714 2.42 -10.29 13.66
N GLY A 715 1.88 -10.04 12.47
CA GLY A 715 2.06 -10.91 11.31
C GLY A 715 3.53 -11.08 10.94
N ASN A 716 4.29 -9.98 10.83
CA ASN A 716 5.73 -10.04 10.60
C ASN A 716 6.47 -10.84 11.68
N PHE A 717 6.08 -10.68 12.94
CA PHE A 717 6.69 -11.40 14.05
C PHE A 717 6.41 -12.91 13.97
N ALA A 718 5.16 -13.31 13.73
CA ALA A 718 4.79 -14.71 13.55
C ALA A 718 5.56 -15.36 12.37
N LEU A 719 5.68 -14.66 11.24
CA LEU A 719 6.45 -15.15 10.08
C LEU A 719 7.96 -15.24 10.39
N GLN A 720 8.53 -14.28 11.12
CA GLN A 720 9.93 -14.35 11.55
C GLN A 720 10.15 -15.52 12.51
N GLU A 721 9.21 -15.83 13.40
CA GLU A 721 9.33 -16.98 14.30
C GLU A 721 9.14 -18.33 13.58
N LEU A 722 8.35 -18.39 12.50
CA LEU A 722 8.35 -19.55 11.59
C LEU A 722 9.74 -19.76 10.97
N VAL A 723 10.38 -18.68 10.49
CA VAL A 723 11.77 -18.74 10.00
C VAL A 723 12.73 -19.21 11.09
N ASN A 724 12.64 -18.62 12.29
CA ASN A 724 13.52 -18.94 13.40
C ASN A 724 13.32 -20.37 13.95
N SER A 725 12.18 -21.02 13.67
CA SER A 725 11.95 -22.40 14.09
C SER A 725 12.87 -23.40 13.38
N GLY A 726 13.37 -23.05 12.18
CA GLY A 726 14.20 -23.94 11.35
C GLY A 726 13.51 -25.22 10.87
N SER A 727 12.22 -25.41 11.18
CA SER A 727 11.46 -26.61 10.84
C SER A 727 11.05 -26.62 9.37
N GLU A 728 11.27 -27.73 8.67
CA GLU A 728 10.84 -27.91 7.27
C GLU A 728 9.33 -27.68 7.11
N THR A 729 8.52 -28.14 8.07
CA THR A 729 7.07 -27.86 8.15
C THR A 729 6.75 -26.36 8.12
N ALA A 730 7.57 -25.53 8.77
CA ALA A 730 7.36 -24.08 8.81
C ALA A 730 7.50 -23.45 7.41
N PHE A 731 8.43 -23.93 6.59
CA PHE A 731 8.54 -23.52 5.19
C PHE A 731 7.32 -23.94 4.38
N GLY A 732 6.80 -25.14 4.62
CA GLY A 732 5.59 -25.66 3.99
C GLY A 732 4.38 -24.80 4.31
N ILE A 733 4.25 -24.38 5.57
CA ILE A 733 3.24 -23.43 6.02
C ILE A 733 3.36 -22.07 5.30
N LEU A 734 4.58 -21.55 5.11
CA LEU A 734 4.81 -20.33 4.34
C LEU A 734 4.34 -20.50 2.88
N ASN A 735 4.70 -21.60 2.22
CA ASN A 735 4.26 -21.93 0.86
C ASN A 735 2.73 -22.00 0.75
N ILE A 736 2.08 -22.69 1.69
CA ILE A 736 0.61 -22.80 1.71
C ILE A 736 -0.04 -21.43 1.86
N MET A 737 0.43 -20.60 2.81
CA MET A 737 -0.09 -19.23 2.96
C MET A 737 0.11 -18.41 1.68
N ARG A 738 1.26 -18.58 1.03
CA ARG A 738 1.64 -17.83 -0.18
C ARG A 738 0.80 -18.20 -1.40
N ASN A 739 0.46 -19.47 -1.57
CA ASN A 739 -0.39 -19.97 -2.65
C ASN A 739 -1.86 -19.61 -2.44
N LYS A 740 -2.31 -19.52 -1.18
CA LYS A 740 -3.71 -19.22 -0.82
C LYS A 740 -4.06 -17.73 -0.93
N THR A 741 -3.14 -16.83 -0.59
CA THR A 741 -3.46 -15.40 -0.44
C THR A 741 -3.42 -14.63 -1.75
N LYS A 742 -4.46 -13.82 -2.01
CA LYS A 742 -4.50 -12.84 -3.12
C LYS A 742 -4.10 -11.42 -2.68
N TYR A 743 -3.83 -11.22 -1.38
CA TYR A 743 -3.53 -9.90 -0.85
C TYR A 743 -2.07 -9.51 -1.15
N GLN A 744 -1.85 -8.63 -2.13
CA GLN A 744 -0.52 -8.24 -2.64
C GLN A 744 0.48 -7.74 -1.58
N ARG A 745 0.01 -7.14 -0.47
CA ARG A 745 0.90 -6.77 0.63
C ARG A 745 1.35 -7.98 1.44
N PHE A 746 0.47 -8.95 1.66
CA PHE A 746 0.80 -10.18 2.38
C PHE A 746 1.68 -11.09 1.51
N ILE A 747 1.37 -11.23 0.22
CA ILE A 747 2.21 -11.89 -0.79
C ILE A 747 3.67 -11.41 -0.68
N ARG A 748 3.90 -10.09 -0.79
CA ARG A 748 5.25 -9.51 -0.72
C ARG A 748 5.96 -9.78 0.60
N VAL A 749 5.23 -9.86 1.70
CA VAL A 749 5.81 -10.17 3.01
C VAL A 749 6.13 -11.66 3.13
N LEU A 750 5.26 -12.54 2.64
CA LEU A 750 5.52 -13.98 2.59
C LEU A 750 6.74 -14.29 1.72
N ASP A 751 6.83 -13.71 0.52
CA ASP A 751 7.99 -13.83 -0.36
C ASP A 751 9.28 -13.44 0.40
N LYS A 752 9.26 -12.31 1.12
CA LYS A 752 10.40 -11.88 1.95
C LYS A 752 10.79 -12.92 3.02
N TYR A 753 9.84 -13.48 3.76
CA TYR A 753 10.16 -14.44 4.83
C TYR A 753 10.49 -15.83 4.30
N MET A 754 9.96 -16.22 3.14
CA MET A 754 10.37 -17.43 2.43
C MET A 754 11.82 -17.32 1.96
N GLU A 755 12.23 -16.19 1.38
CA GLU A 755 13.64 -15.97 1.02
C GLU A 755 14.54 -15.95 2.26
N LYS A 756 14.12 -15.34 3.37
CA LYS A 756 14.85 -15.45 4.64
C LYS A 756 14.98 -16.88 5.16
N PHE A 757 13.95 -17.71 4.96
CA PHE A 757 14.00 -19.12 5.34
C PHE A 757 15.04 -19.86 4.52
N LYS A 758 15.03 -19.63 3.19
CA LYS A 758 15.97 -20.22 2.24
C LYS A 758 17.41 -19.77 2.50
N GLU A 759 17.63 -18.49 2.75
CA GLU A 759 18.94 -17.93 3.14
C GLU A 759 19.49 -18.57 4.43
N ALA A 760 18.62 -19.10 5.29
CA ALA A 760 19.00 -19.79 6.53
C ALA A 760 19.01 -21.32 6.41
N SER A 761 18.71 -21.88 5.23
CA SER A 761 18.63 -23.32 4.98
C SER A 761 19.71 -23.76 3.98
N ASP A 762 20.43 -24.84 4.30
CA ASP A 762 21.41 -25.44 3.39
C ASP A 762 20.74 -26.36 2.34
N ILE A 763 19.41 -26.48 2.36
CA ILE A 763 18.64 -27.36 1.48
C ILE A 763 18.22 -26.55 0.23
N PRO A 764 18.45 -27.07 -0.99
CA PRO A 764 17.97 -26.42 -2.22
C PRO A 764 16.47 -26.15 -2.18
N ASP A 765 16.05 -24.96 -2.66
CA ASP A 765 14.67 -24.45 -2.61
C ASP A 765 13.60 -25.50 -2.96
N GLU A 766 13.81 -26.24 -4.05
CA GLU A 766 12.85 -27.22 -4.55
C GLU A 766 12.77 -28.47 -3.67
N LEU A 767 13.91 -28.96 -3.18
CA LEU A 767 13.95 -30.09 -2.24
C LEU A 767 13.35 -29.70 -0.90
N LEU A 768 13.62 -28.48 -0.44
CA LEU A 768 12.99 -27.94 0.76
C LEU A 768 11.47 -27.85 0.60
N ALA A 769 10.98 -27.45 -0.58
CA ALA A 769 9.56 -27.42 -0.86
C ALA A 769 8.91 -28.81 -0.84
N ASP A 770 9.60 -29.85 -1.35
CA ASP A 770 9.14 -31.24 -1.31
C ASP A 770 9.11 -31.80 0.12
N ARG A 771 10.19 -31.60 0.88
CA ARG A 771 10.32 -31.99 2.29
C ARG A 771 9.31 -31.32 3.22
N SER A 772 8.88 -30.12 2.84
CA SER A 772 7.99 -29.29 3.66
C SER A 772 6.50 -29.67 3.61
N ILE A 773 6.11 -30.66 2.80
CA ILE A 773 4.71 -31.08 2.70
C ILE A 773 4.33 -31.79 4.01
N PRO A 774 3.30 -31.32 4.74
CA PRO A 774 2.95 -31.92 6.02
C PRO A 774 2.22 -33.25 5.84
N HIS A 775 2.52 -34.23 6.68
CA HIS A 775 1.83 -35.52 6.70
C HIS A 775 0.43 -35.44 7.34
N LEU A 776 0.18 -34.42 8.17
CA LEU A 776 -1.10 -34.18 8.86
C LEU A 776 -1.61 -35.39 9.68
N GLY A 777 -0.73 -36.29 10.10
CA GLY A 777 -1.09 -37.51 10.84
C GLY A 777 -1.77 -38.58 9.98
N PHE A 778 -1.56 -38.57 8.66
CA PHE A 778 -1.92 -39.69 7.79
C PHE A 778 -0.84 -40.78 7.86
N GLU A 779 -1.29 -42.00 8.06
CA GLU A 779 -0.49 -43.22 7.94
C GLU A 779 -0.97 -43.96 6.68
N GLY A 780 -0.10 -44.01 5.66
CA GLY A 780 -0.52 -44.36 4.30
C GLY A 780 -1.62 -43.40 3.82
N CYS A 781 -2.74 -43.95 3.33
CA CYS A 781 -3.85 -43.14 2.79
C CYS A 781 -4.95 -42.83 3.81
N THR A 782 -4.77 -43.11 5.11
CA THR A 782 -5.81 -42.93 6.12
C THR A 782 -5.32 -42.21 7.36
N LYS A 783 -6.23 -41.48 8.01
CA LYS A 783 -6.06 -40.90 9.34
C LYS A 783 -7.28 -41.26 10.18
N THR A 784 -7.06 -41.78 11.38
CA THR A 784 -8.14 -42.19 12.31
C THR A 784 -8.11 -41.32 13.56
N ILE A 785 -9.27 -40.82 13.97
CA ILE A 785 -9.46 -40.07 15.22
C ILE A 785 -10.49 -40.84 16.05
N GLN A 786 -10.10 -41.27 17.25
CA GLN A 786 -10.97 -41.97 18.21
C GLN A 786 -11.79 -40.96 19.02
N VAL A 787 -13.07 -41.27 19.23
CA VAL A 787 -14.05 -40.46 19.97
C VAL A 787 -14.99 -41.38 20.76
N GLU A 788 -14.62 -41.72 22.00
CA GLU A 788 -15.31 -42.72 22.82
C GLU A 788 -15.50 -44.05 22.04
N ASP A 789 -16.72 -44.56 21.94
CA ASP A 789 -17.05 -45.78 21.17
C ASP A 789 -17.03 -45.57 19.64
N TYR A 790 -16.92 -44.32 19.19
CA TYR A 790 -16.90 -43.96 17.78
C TYR A 790 -15.48 -43.70 17.28
N ARG A 791 -15.26 -43.91 15.98
CA ARG A 791 -14.07 -43.43 15.28
C ARG A 791 -14.44 -42.72 14.00
N VAL A 792 -13.76 -41.62 13.70
CA VAL A 792 -13.83 -40.95 12.40
C VAL A 792 -12.55 -41.25 11.62
N VAL A 793 -12.72 -41.62 10.36
CA VAL A 793 -11.63 -41.95 9.44
C VAL A 793 -11.66 -40.96 8.28
N PHE A 794 -10.55 -40.27 8.08
CA PHE A 794 -10.26 -39.52 6.87
C PHE A 794 -9.49 -40.43 5.93
N GLU A 795 -9.98 -40.60 4.70
CA GLU A 795 -9.42 -41.53 3.72
C GLU A 795 -9.17 -40.80 2.40
N LEU A 796 -7.98 -40.98 1.82
CA LEU A 796 -7.65 -40.54 0.46
C LEU A 796 -7.93 -41.68 -0.50
N LYS A 797 -9.01 -41.54 -1.29
CA LYS A 797 -9.44 -42.59 -2.22
C LYS A 797 -10.14 -42.00 -3.43
N ASN A 798 -9.95 -42.62 -4.59
CA ASN A 798 -10.56 -42.19 -5.86
C ASN A 798 -10.34 -40.70 -6.15
N GLN A 799 -9.10 -40.22 -5.95
CA GLN A 799 -8.72 -38.82 -6.15
C GLN A 799 -9.52 -37.81 -5.29
N LYS A 800 -10.02 -38.24 -4.12
CA LYS A 800 -10.78 -37.40 -3.17
C LYS A 800 -10.41 -37.71 -1.73
N LEU A 801 -10.53 -36.71 -0.87
CA LEU A 801 -10.57 -36.89 0.58
C LEU A 801 -12.01 -37.18 1.01
N VAL A 802 -12.22 -38.28 1.75
CA VAL A 802 -13.53 -38.70 2.27
C VAL A 802 -13.52 -38.76 3.79
N LYS A 803 -14.65 -38.40 4.44
CA LYS A 803 -14.85 -38.48 5.89
C LYS A 803 -15.91 -39.53 6.21
N ASN A 804 -15.56 -40.53 7.00
CA ASN A 804 -16.45 -41.63 7.39
C ASN A 804 -16.44 -41.81 8.91
N TRP A 805 -17.61 -42.00 9.52
CA TRP A 805 -17.76 -42.33 10.94
C TRP A 805 -18.08 -43.81 11.13
N TYR A 806 -17.61 -44.40 12.22
CA TYR A 806 -17.83 -45.80 12.60
C TYR A 806 -18.16 -45.90 14.09
N LEU A 807 -18.98 -46.89 14.46
CA LEU A 807 -19.22 -47.37 15.83
C LEU A 807 -18.78 -48.84 15.85
N GLY A 808 -17.66 -49.14 16.50
CA GLY A 808 -16.91 -50.38 16.23
C GLY A 808 -16.55 -50.50 14.74
N ASP A 809 -17.02 -51.55 14.08
CA ASP A 809 -16.84 -51.78 12.63
C ASP A 809 -18.01 -51.29 11.77
N ARG A 810 -19.08 -50.78 12.37
CA ARG A 810 -20.30 -50.40 11.65
C ARG A 810 -20.23 -48.94 11.20
N LYS A 811 -20.18 -48.72 9.88
CA LYS A 811 -20.18 -47.39 9.24
C LYS A 811 -21.48 -46.63 9.50
N GLN A 812 -21.36 -45.35 9.85
CA GLN A 812 -22.47 -44.45 10.18
C GLN A 812 -22.84 -43.52 9.01
N ARG A 813 -24.11 -43.08 8.95
CA ARG A 813 -24.60 -42.16 7.93
C ARG A 813 -24.33 -40.70 8.34
N GLY A 814 -23.09 -40.26 8.11
CA GLY A 814 -22.62 -38.93 8.51
C GLY A 814 -22.17 -38.88 9.97
N THR A 815 -22.05 -37.67 10.53
CA THR A 815 -21.67 -37.49 11.94
C THR A 815 -22.81 -38.03 12.84
N PRO A 816 -22.52 -38.97 13.78
CA PRO A 816 -23.51 -39.52 14.72
C PRO A 816 -24.20 -38.45 15.57
N ALA A 817 -25.48 -38.64 15.89
CA ALA A 817 -26.26 -37.71 16.73
C ALA A 817 -25.67 -37.57 18.14
N ALA A 818 -25.28 -38.69 18.76
CA ALA A 818 -24.62 -38.70 20.07
C ALA A 818 -23.37 -37.82 20.10
N ILE A 819 -22.56 -37.83 19.04
CA ILE A 819 -21.38 -36.96 18.92
C ILE A 819 -21.78 -35.48 18.80
N LYS A 820 -22.81 -35.15 18.02
CA LYS A 820 -23.28 -33.77 17.87
C LYS A 820 -23.87 -33.21 19.16
N GLU A 821 -24.55 -34.04 19.94
CA GLU A 821 -25.25 -33.64 21.17
C GLU A 821 -24.31 -33.60 22.38
N GLN A 822 -23.47 -34.63 22.54
CA GLN A 822 -22.59 -34.78 23.71
C GLN A 822 -21.22 -34.14 23.51
N PHE A 823 -20.74 -34.03 22.26
CA PHE A 823 -19.40 -33.52 21.92
C PHE A 823 -19.41 -32.49 20.77
N PRO A 824 -20.29 -31.45 20.81
CA PRO A 824 -20.41 -30.48 19.71
C PRO A 824 -19.10 -29.73 19.41
N ALA A 825 -18.28 -29.47 20.42
CA ALA A 825 -16.98 -28.82 20.26
C ALA A 825 -15.99 -29.71 19.45
N LEU A 826 -15.88 -30.98 19.81
CA LEU A 826 -15.02 -31.95 19.13
C LEU A 826 -15.49 -32.21 17.68
N GLU A 827 -16.80 -32.22 17.44
CA GLU A 827 -17.36 -32.32 16.09
C GLU A 827 -16.92 -31.16 15.20
N LYS A 828 -16.99 -29.93 15.74
CA LYS A 828 -16.57 -28.71 15.06
C LYS A 828 -15.07 -28.74 14.75
N GLU A 829 -14.23 -29.24 15.66
CA GLU A 829 -12.78 -29.46 15.44
C GLU A 829 -12.53 -30.39 14.24
N ILE A 830 -13.14 -31.58 14.26
CA ILE A 830 -13.01 -32.60 13.20
C ILE A 830 -13.49 -32.05 11.85
N ALA A 831 -14.59 -31.29 11.83
CA ALA A 831 -15.13 -30.70 10.61
C ALA A 831 -14.18 -29.65 10.01
N LEU A 832 -13.56 -28.81 10.84
CA LEU A 832 -12.60 -27.80 10.40
C LEU A 832 -11.32 -28.44 9.86
N GLU A 833 -10.80 -29.45 10.55
CA GLU A 833 -9.62 -30.20 10.14
C GLU A 833 -9.81 -30.86 8.77
N PHE A 834 -10.96 -31.51 8.55
CA PHE A 834 -11.31 -32.10 7.26
C PHE A 834 -11.31 -31.05 6.14
N LYS A 835 -11.88 -29.88 6.40
CA LYS A 835 -11.94 -28.78 5.42
C LYS A 835 -10.54 -28.29 5.04
N HIS A 836 -9.65 -28.13 6.01
CA HIS A 836 -8.27 -27.69 5.77
C HIS A 836 -7.45 -28.74 5.02
N THR A 837 -7.57 -30.00 5.42
CA THR A 837 -6.91 -31.14 4.76
C THR A 837 -7.36 -31.25 3.31
N ASN A 838 -8.66 -31.14 3.03
CA ASN A 838 -9.20 -31.21 1.67
C ASN A 838 -8.71 -30.05 0.78
N ALA A 839 -8.51 -28.85 1.35
CA ALA A 839 -7.94 -27.74 0.61
C ALA A 839 -6.48 -28.01 0.24
N LEU A 840 -5.65 -28.44 1.20
CA LEU A 840 -4.25 -28.78 0.96
C LEU A 840 -4.10 -29.89 -0.09
N VAL A 841 -4.88 -30.97 0.02
CA VAL A 841 -4.86 -32.10 -0.91
C VAL A 841 -5.14 -31.65 -2.35
N LYS A 842 -6.04 -30.68 -2.55
CA LYS A 842 -6.30 -30.08 -3.87
C LYS A 842 -5.13 -29.22 -4.36
N ASP A 843 -4.50 -28.45 -3.47
CA ASP A 843 -3.34 -27.62 -3.84
C ASP A 843 -2.14 -28.49 -4.25
N LEU A 844 -1.94 -29.64 -3.59
CA LEU A 844 -0.90 -30.61 -3.94
C LEU A 844 -1.08 -31.21 -5.34
N LYS A 845 -2.32 -31.38 -5.81
CA LYS A 845 -2.57 -31.76 -7.22
C LYS A 845 -2.00 -30.71 -8.18
N HIS A 846 -2.23 -29.43 -7.90
CA HIS A 846 -1.75 -28.34 -8.75
C HIS A 846 -0.21 -28.25 -8.78
N ARG A 847 0.47 -28.73 -7.72
CA ARG A 847 1.93 -28.82 -7.66
C ARG A 847 2.51 -29.71 -8.77
N LEU A 848 1.83 -30.77 -9.20
CA LEU A 848 2.34 -31.68 -10.25
C LEU A 848 2.74 -30.94 -11.54
N LYS A 849 1.99 -29.89 -11.91
CA LYS A 849 2.29 -29.09 -13.11
C LYS A 849 3.63 -28.37 -13.01
N THR A 850 4.03 -27.98 -11.81
CA THR A 850 5.33 -27.32 -11.57
C THR A 850 6.50 -28.26 -11.86
N TYR A 851 6.31 -29.58 -11.77
CA TYR A 851 7.35 -30.56 -12.07
C TYR A 851 7.78 -30.51 -13.54
N TRP A 852 6.84 -30.28 -14.47
CA TRP A 852 7.17 -30.07 -15.89
C TRP A 852 7.70 -28.66 -16.15
N LEU A 853 7.09 -27.64 -15.54
CA LEU A 853 7.48 -26.25 -15.76
C LEU A 853 8.94 -25.98 -15.37
N TYR A 854 9.39 -26.57 -14.26
CA TYR A 854 10.75 -26.41 -13.73
C TYR A 854 11.72 -27.50 -14.20
N ASP A 855 11.28 -28.43 -15.07
CA ASP A 855 12.04 -29.63 -15.47
C ASP A 855 12.66 -30.34 -14.25
N ARG A 856 11.81 -30.60 -13.26
CA ARG A 856 12.23 -31.04 -11.92
C ARG A 856 12.89 -32.42 -11.98
N LYS A 857 14.04 -32.53 -11.32
CA LYS A 857 14.83 -33.76 -11.17
C LYS A 857 15.09 -34.04 -9.69
N TRP A 858 14.99 -35.30 -9.31
CA TRP A 858 15.23 -35.78 -7.95
C TRP A 858 16.33 -36.82 -7.96
N SER A 859 17.10 -36.89 -6.87
CA SER A 859 17.79 -38.14 -6.55
C SER A 859 16.75 -39.22 -6.28
N ALA A 860 17.03 -40.47 -6.64
CA ALA A 860 16.12 -41.58 -6.35
C ALA A 860 15.72 -41.66 -4.86
N PRO A 861 16.63 -41.48 -3.88
CA PRO A 861 16.25 -41.45 -2.46
C PRO A 861 15.26 -40.32 -2.11
N ASP A 862 15.48 -39.10 -2.61
CA ASP A 862 14.58 -37.97 -2.34
C ASP A 862 13.21 -38.19 -2.99
N TRP A 863 13.19 -38.73 -4.21
CA TRP A 863 11.96 -39.07 -4.92
C TRP A 863 11.18 -40.15 -4.16
N GLU A 864 11.84 -41.24 -3.75
CA GLU A 864 11.19 -42.31 -3.01
C GLU A 864 10.63 -41.81 -1.67
N GLN A 865 11.39 -41.01 -0.93
CA GLN A 865 11.02 -40.54 0.40
C GLN A 865 9.95 -39.44 0.38
N TYR A 866 10.15 -38.39 -0.41
CA TYR A 866 9.35 -37.16 -0.32
C TYR A 866 8.25 -37.06 -1.37
N ILE A 867 8.33 -37.87 -2.44
CA ILE A 867 7.32 -37.89 -3.49
C ILE A 867 6.53 -39.21 -3.42
N LEU A 868 7.18 -40.36 -3.60
CA LEU A 868 6.55 -41.66 -3.73
C LEU A 868 5.83 -42.12 -2.46
N ALA A 869 6.54 -42.08 -1.32
CA ALA A 869 6.04 -42.53 -0.02
C ALA A 869 5.17 -41.49 0.70
N HIS A 870 5.04 -40.26 0.16
CA HIS A 870 4.35 -39.19 0.86
C HIS A 870 2.81 -39.42 0.84
N PRO A 871 2.14 -39.49 2.01
CA PRO A 871 0.75 -39.96 2.12
C PRO A 871 -0.25 -39.10 1.36
N LEU A 872 -0.04 -37.77 1.33
CA LEU A 872 -0.93 -36.84 0.63
C LEU A 872 -0.62 -36.69 -0.87
N LEU A 873 0.54 -37.17 -1.33
CA LEU A 873 0.95 -37.10 -2.74
C LEU A 873 0.69 -38.42 -3.47
N HIS A 874 0.77 -39.54 -2.77
CA HIS A 874 0.64 -40.89 -3.34
C HIS A 874 -0.55 -41.02 -4.30
N MET A 875 -1.74 -40.57 -3.90
CA MET A 875 -2.96 -40.61 -4.71
C MET A 875 -2.90 -39.82 -6.03
N TRP A 876 -1.95 -38.88 -6.15
CA TRP A 876 -1.75 -38.03 -7.32
C TRP A 876 -0.65 -38.53 -8.24
N ILE A 877 0.31 -39.28 -7.70
CA ILE A 877 1.43 -39.86 -8.45
C ILE A 877 1.14 -41.29 -8.94
N GLU A 878 0.19 -41.99 -8.29
CA GLU A 878 -0.29 -43.30 -8.74
C GLU A 878 -0.85 -43.19 -10.16
N GLY A 879 -0.42 -44.10 -11.04
CA GLY A 879 -0.80 -44.10 -12.46
C GLY A 879 -0.08 -43.05 -13.32
N MET A 880 0.88 -42.30 -12.76
CA MET A 880 1.75 -41.40 -13.52
C MET A 880 3.00 -42.12 -14.04
N ILE A 881 3.50 -41.65 -15.19
CA ILE A 881 4.71 -42.10 -15.87
C ILE A 881 5.90 -41.26 -15.37
N TRP A 882 7.00 -41.93 -15.09
CA TRP A 882 8.26 -41.36 -14.60
C TRP A 882 9.41 -41.74 -15.52
N CYS A 883 10.44 -40.90 -15.56
CA CYS A 883 11.69 -41.17 -16.25
C CYS A 883 12.78 -41.45 -15.23
N ASN A 884 13.50 -42.55 -15.41
CA ASN A 884 14.83 -42.74 -14.86
C ASN A 884 15.82 -42.19 -15.88
N GLU A 885 16.32 -40.98 -15.64
CA GLU A 885 17.23 -40.25 -16.53
C GLU A 885 18.58 -40.95 -16.64
N THR A 886 19.00 -41.66 -15.59
CA THR A 886 20.29 -42.36 -15.54
C THR A 886 20.29 -43.63 -16.37
N GLN A 887 19.18 -44.38 -16.32
CA GLN A 887 19.04 -45.64 -17.07
C GLN A 887 18.31 -45.48 -18.41
N ASP A 888 17.85 -44.27 -18.74
CA ASP A 888 17.00 -43.98 -19.90
C ASP A 888 15.74 -44.87 -19.98
N LYS A 889 15.10 -45.11 -18.83
CA LYS A 889 13.90 -45.95 -18.73
C LYS A 889 12.66 -45.15 -18.32
N ARG A 890 11.51 -45.53 -18.86
CA ARG A 890 10.21 -44.96 -18.52
C ARG A 890 9.37 -46.00 -17.81
N PHE A 891 8.72 -45.61 -16.72
CA PHE A 891 7.93 -46.54 -15.91
C PHE A 891 6.71 -45.88 -15.27
N LEU A 892 5.66 -46.66 -15.05
CA LEU A 892 4.49 -46.32 -14.26
C LEU A 892 4.69 -46.74 -12.81
N VAL A 893 4.08 -45.99 -11.90
CA VAL A 893 3.88 -46.40 -10.51
C VAL A 893 2.44 -46.90 -10.34
N LEU A 894 2.28 -48.18 -9.98
CA LEU A 894 0.97 -48.79 -9.67
C LEU A 894 1.09 -49.55 -8.34
N GLY A 895 0.44 -49.03 -7.29
CA GLY A 895 0.68 -49.50 -5.92
C GLY A 895 2.17 -49.43 -5.57
N ASP A 896 2.74 -50.55 -5.12
CA ASP A 896 4.17 -50.66 -4.79
C ASP A 896 5.05 -51.06 -5.98
N GLN A 897 4.45 -51.28 -7.16
CA GLN A 897 5.17 -51.74 -8.35
C GLN A 897 5.58 -50.58 -9.26
N LYS A 898 6.79 -50.68 -9.79
CA LYS A 898 7.36 -49.82 -10.84
C LYS A 898 7.42 -50.66 -12.11
N ILE A 899 6.59 -50.38 -13.10
CA ILE A 899 6.49 -51.22 -14.32
C ILE A 899 6.70 -50.41 -15.59
N ASP A 900 7.37 -50.99 -16.58
CA ASP A 900 7.54 -50.38 -17.90
C ASP A 900 6.29 -50.53 -18.79
N LEU A 901 6.42 -50.09 -20.04
CA LEU A 901 5.37 -50.20 -21.06
C LEU A 901 4.92 -51.64 -21.32
N HIS A 902 5.83 -52.62 -21.14
CA HIS A 902 5.57 -54.04 -21.34
C HIS A 902 5.09 -54.75 -20.07
N GLY A 903 4.95 -54.01 -18.95
CA GLY A 903 4.57 -54.56 -17.66
C GLY A 903 5.72 -55.24 -16.90
N GLN A 904 6.96 -55.07 -17.34
CA GLN A 904 8.14 -55.60 -16.65
C GLN A 904 8.55 -54.69 -15.50
N ALA A 905 9.03 -55.27 -14.40
CA ALA A 905 9.48 -54.51 -13.25
C ALA A 905 10.72 -53.67 -13.58
N VAL A 906 10.72 -52.40 -13.17
CA VAL A 906 11.85 -51.48 -13.32
C VAL A 906 12.52 -51.27 -11.97
N THR A 907 13.81 -51.57 -11.90
CA THR A 907 14.66 -51.29 -10.74
C THR A 907 15.15 -49.84 -10.76
N VAL A 908 15.08 -49.19 -9.59
CA VAL A 908 15.58 -47.84 -9.37
C VAL A 908 16.70 -47.92 -8.34
N GLU A 909 17.91 -47.55 -8.74
CA GLU A 909 19.09 -47.55 -7.88
C GLU A 909 19.21 -46.23 -7.12
N LYS A 910 19.88 -46.22 -5.97
CA LYS A 910 20.03 -45.01 -5.13
C LYS A 910 20.78 -43.86 -5.82
N THR A 911 21.58 -44.16 -6.84
CA THR A 911 22.33 -43.16 -7.62
C THR A 911 21.53 -42.60 -8.81
N ASP A 912 20.35 -43.15 -9.08
CA ASP A 912 19.56 -42.75 -10.23
C ASP A 912 18.94 -41.36 -10.04
N VAL A 913 18.75 -40.68 -11.16
CA VAL A 913 18.03 -39.41 -11.23
C VAL A 913 16.65 -39.67 -11.81
N ILE A 914 15.62 -39.27 -11.07
CA ILE A 914 14.23 -39.45 -11.47
C ILE A 914 13.65 -38.12 -11.90
N SER A 915 12.85 -38.11 -12.97
CA SER A 915 12.10 -36.94 -13.42
C SER A 915 10.68 -37.31 -13.82
N PHE A 916 9.82 -36.30 -13.94
CA PHE A 916 8.44 -36.50 -14.35
C PHE A 916 8.34 -36.54 -15.89
N TRP A 917 7.77 -37.63 -16.43
CA TRP A 917 7.70 -37.86 -17.88
C TRP A 917 6.77 -36.85 -18.56
N HIS A 918 7.11 -36.44 -19.78
CA HIS A 918 6.31 -35.51 -20.58
C HIS A 918 6.26 -35.96 -22.06
N PRO A 919 5.10 -35.87 -22.75
CA PRO A 919 4.97 -36.34 -24.14
C PRO A 919 5.93 -35.71 -25.15
N VAL A 920 6.37 -34.47 -24.90
CA VAL A 920 7.27 -33.73 -25.81
C VAL A 920 8.63 -34.41 -26.00
N GLU A 921 9.02 -35.30 -25.09
CA GLU A 921 10.28 -36.04 -25.14
C GLU A 921 10.09 -37.49 -25.62
N ALA A 922 8.85 -37.93 -25.79
CA ALA A 922 8.55 -39.29 -26.22
C ALA A 922 8.50 -39.39 -27.74
N ALA A 923 9.01 -40.49 -28.27
CA ALA A 923 8.78 -40.83 -29.67
C ALA A 923 7.28 -41.08 -29.92
N SER A 924 6.79 -40.79 -31.12
CA SER A 924 5.36 -40.95 -31.44
C SER A 924 4.83 -42.37 -31.19
N ALA A 925 5.65 -43.41 -31.42
CA ALA A 925 5.27 -44.80 -31.17
C ALA A 925 5.16 -45.10 -29.66
N GLU A 926 6.12 -44.61 -28.87
CA GLU A 926 6.12 -44.76 -27.40
C GLU A 926 4.90 -44.06 -26.78
N LEU A 927 4.63 -42.81 -27.21
CA LEU A 927 3.46 -42.05 -26.77
C LEU A 927 2.16 -42.81 -27.04
N THR A 928 2.00 -43.33 -28.27
CA THR A 928 0.81 -44.09 -28.67
C THR A 928 0.64 -45.34 -27.82
N ALA A 929 1.73 -46.05 -27.53
CA ALA A 929 1.68 -47.26 -26.72
C ALA A 929 1.33 -46.96 -25.25
N TRP A 930 1.89 -45.89 -24.65
CA TRP A 930 1.50 -45.45 -23.31
C TRP A 930 0.02 -45.08 -23.24
N GLN A 931 -0.46 -44.31 -24.22
CA GLN A 931 -1.89 -43.95 -24.34
C GLN A 931 -2.77 -45.20 -24.40
N GLN A 932 -2.42 -46.16 -25.27
CA GLN A 932 -3.16 -47.41 -25.42
C GLN A 932 -3.20 -48.21 -24.11
N LYS A 933 -2.05 -48.42 -23.46
CA LYS A 933 -1.96 -49.13 -22.17
C LYS A 933 -2.84 -48.48 -21.11
N ILE A 934 -2.74 -47.16 -20.94
CA ILE A 934 -3.55 -46.40 -19.96
C ILE A 934 -5.04 -46.56 -20.25
N LEU A 935 -5.45 -46.51 -21.52
CA LEU A 935 -6.86 -46.61 -21.92
C LEU A 935 -7.42 -48.03 -21.80
N GLU A 936 -6.62 -49.07 -22.08
CA GLU A 936 -7.01 -50.48 -21.99
C GLU A 936 -7.07 -50.96 -20.53
N GLU A 937 -6.05 -50.66 -19.74
CA GLU A 937 -5.96 -51.03 -18.32
C GLU A 937 -6.76 -50.10 -17.40
N LYS A 938 -7.34 -49.02 -17.96
CA LYS A 938 -8.14 -48.02 -17.24
C LYS A 938 -7.36 -47.37 -16.09
N ILE A 939 -6.08 -47.11 -16.32
CA ILE A 939 -5.19 -46.51 -15.34
C ILE A 939 -5.62 -45.05 -15.14
N PRO A 940 -6.03 -44.65 -13.92
CA PRO A 940 -6.46 -43.28 -13.67
C PRO A 940 -5.25 -42.34 -13.74
N GLN A 941 -5.41 -41.20 -14.41
CA GLN A 941 -4.40 -40.15 -14.42
C GLN A 941 -4.88 -38.92 -13.63
N ALA A 942 -4.16 -38.55 -12.57
CA ALA A 942 -4.49 -37.39 -11.74
C ALA A 942 -4.49 -36.08 -12.55
N GLU A 943 -3.49 -35.93 -13.43
CA GLU A 943 -3.38 -34.88 -14.44
C GLU A 943 -3.20 -35.54 -15.80
N ARG A 944 -3.65 -34.90 -16.89
CA ARG A 944 -3.35 -35.41 -18.23
C ARG A 944 -1.84 -35.42 -18.43
N GLN A 945 -1.29 -36.60 -18.58
CA GLN A 945 0.13 -36.80 -18.87
C GLN A 945 0.31 -37.47 -20.24
N ALA A 946 -0.20 -38.69 -20.45
CA ALA A 946 -0.06 -39.36 -21.76
C ALA A 946 -0.91 -38.70 -22.87
N TYR A 947 -2.02 -38.07 -22.48
CA TYR A 947 -2.90 -37.30 -23.37
C TYR A 947 -2.73 -35.79 -23.15
N ARG A 948 -1.54 -35.37 -22.75
CA ARG A 948 -1.23 -33.95 -22.56
C ARG A 948 -0.90 -33.30 -23.91
N GLU A 949 -1.58 -32.20 -24.20
CA GLU A 949 -1.22 -31.31 -25.30
C GLU A 949 0.23 -30.84 -25.12
N HIS A 950 1.06 -31.06 -26.14
CA HIS A 950 2.48 -30.78 -26.14
C HIS A 950 2.91 -30.06 -27.42
N TYR A 951 4.01 -29.33 -27.35
CA TYR A 951 4.45 -28.43 -28.42
C TYR A 951 5.91 -28.74 -28.78
N PRO A 952 6.17 -29.70 -29.69
CA PRO A 952 7.52 -29.98 -30.16
C PRO A 952 8.01 -28.81 -31.03
N PHE A 953 9.30 -28.48 -30.93
CA PHE A 953 9.96 -27.43 -31.71
C PHE A 953 10.90 -28.08 -32.72
N SER A 954 10.87 -27.62 -33.97
CA SER A 954 11.84 -28.05 -34.98
C SER A 954 13.23 -27.46 -34.71
N ASP A 955 14.29 -28.08 -35.22
CA ASP A 955 15.67 -27.57 -35.08
C ASP A 955 15.81 -26.13 -35.58
N ARG A 956 15.09 -25.80 -36.67
CA ARG A 956 15.02 -24.43 -37.18
C ARG A 956 14.44 -23.47 -36.15
N GLU A 957 13.33 -23.81 -35.51
CA GLU A 957 12.73 -22.95 -34.48
C GLU A 957 13.60 -22.85 -33.23
N LEU A 958 14.27 -23.93 -32.83
CA LEU A 958 15.18 -23.93 -31.68
C LEU A 958 16.35 -22.94 -31.84
N SER A 959 16.76 -22.67 -33.09
CA SER A 959 17.80 -21.68 -33.40
C SER A 959 17.33 -20.22 -33.27
N LEU A 960 16.02 -19.97 -33.22
CA LEU A 960 15.45 -18.62 -33.13
C LEU A 960 15.43 -18.11 -31.68
N THR A 961 15.36 -16.79 -31.51
CA THR A 961 15.20 -16.14 -30.19
C THR A 961 13.74 -15.82 -29.85
N ALA A 962 12.83 -15.94 -30.83
CA ALA A 962 11.40 -15.74 -30.67
C ALA A 962 10.62 -16.62 -31.66
N THR A 963 9.38 -16.99 -31.32
CA THR A 963 8.50 -17.77 -32.18
C THR A 963 7.14 -17.10 -32.39
N PRO A 964 6.63 -17.04 -33.64
CA PRO A 964 5.31 -16.49 -33.97
C PRO A 964 4.19 -17.52 -33.85
N ARG A 965 4.41 -18.69 -33.22
CA ARG A 965 3.41 -19.79 -33.08
C ARG A 965 2.02 -19.33 -32.65
N PHE A 966 1.98 -18.28 -31.83
CA PHE A 966 0.77 -17.73 -31.24
C PHE A 966 0.42 -16.35 -31.80
N ALA A 967 0.97 -15.95 -32.94
CA ALA A 967 0.73 -14.66 -33.57
C ALA A 967 -0.66 -14.56 -34.21
N GLY A 968 -1.23 -13.36 -34.25
CA GLY A 968 -2.43 -13.07 -35.04
C GLY A 968 -3.76 -13.50 -34.40
N HIS A 969 -3.76 -13.85 -33.12
CA HIS A 969 -4.97 -13.94 -32.31
C HIS A 969 -5.35 -12.58 -31.75
N PHE A 970 -6.64 -12.31 -31.59
CA PHE A 970 -7.15 -11.13 -30.89
C PHE A 970 -7.75 -11.54 -29.55
N LEU A 971 -7.21 -11.01 -28.45
CA LEU A 971 -7.56 -11.41 -27.08
C LEU A 971 -8.23 -10.28 -26.29
N GLU A 972 -9.32 -10.59 -25.59
CA GLU A 972 -10.01 -9.65 -24.70
C GLU A 972 -9.14 -9.33 -23.48
N VAL A 973 -8.72 -8.06 -23.35
CA VAL A 973 -7.70 -7.61 -22.38
C VAL A 973 -8.07 -7.96 -20.94
N ARG A 974 -9.31 -7.67 -20.52
CA ARG A 974 -9.77 -7.89 -19.14
C ARG A 974 -9.77 -9.37 -18.75
N LYS A 975 -10.21 -10.24 -19.67
CA LYS A 975 -10.21 -11.69 -19.45
C LYS A 975 -8.79 -12.24 -19.49
N LEU A 976 -7.98 -11.83 -20.46
CA LEU A 976 -6.56 -12.23 -20.54
C LEU A 976 -5.83 -11.89 -19.24
N MET A 977 -6.03 -10.68 -18.72
CA MET A 977 -5.46 -10.27 -17.44
C MET A 977 -5.90 -11.14 -16.28
N ALA A 978 -7.19 -11.49 -16.19
CA ALA A 978 -7.68 -12.36 -15.13
C ALA A 978 -7.11 -13.78 -15.21
N ILE A 979 -7.10 -14.38 -16.41
CA ILE A 979 -6.65 -15.76 -16.64
C ILE A 979 -5.12 -15.86 -16.51
N ALA A 980 -4.35 -14.96 -17.11
CA ALA A 980 -2.90 -14.94 -17.01
C ALA A 980 -2.43 -14.77 -15.55
N ASN A 981 -3.01 -13.82 -14.80
CA ASN A 981 -2.69 -13.65 -13.38
C ASN A 981 -3.09 -14.86 -12.53
N ALA A 982 -4.18 -15.56 -12.89
CA ALA A 982 -4.56 -16.80 -12.21
C ALA A 982 -3.59 -17.95 -12.52
N ALA A 983 -2.98 -17.97 -13.70
CA ALA A 983 -1.92 -18.91 -14.10
C ALA A 983 -0.53 -18.55 -13.55
N GLY A 984 -0.39 -17.47 -12.78
CA GLY A 984 0.90 -17.05 -12.19
C GLY A 984 1.73 -16.11 -13.06
N TRP A 985 1.22 -15.70 -14.22
CA TRP A 985 1.81 -14.67 -15.06
C TRP A 985 1.49 -13.28 -14.49
N ILE A 986 2.33 -12.29 -14.76
CA ILE A 986 2.05 -10.89 -14.42
C ILE A 986 1.51 -10.20 -15.67
N PHE A 987 0.30 -9.65 -15.54
CA PHE A 987 -0.29 -8.71 -16.50
C PHE A 987 -1.12 -7.67 -15.73
N THR A 988 -0.79 -6.38 -15.81
CA THR A 988 -1.45 -5.33 -14.97
C THR A 988 -1.82 -4.10 -15.80
N TYR A 989 -2.45 -3.07 -15.23
CA TYR A 989 -2.77 -1.80 -15.91
C TYR A 989 -1.79 -0.64 -15.59
N VAL A 990 -0.74 -0.87 -14.80
CA VAL A 990 -0.09 0.20 -14.01
C VAL A 990 1.34 0.53 -14.50
N HIS A 991 1.56 1.81 -14.85
CA HIS A 991 2.84 2.55 -14.99
C HIS A 991 3.93 2.05 -15.96
N GLU A 992 3.62 1.17 -16.91
CA GLU A 992 4.55 0.78 -17.97
C GLU A 992 3.84 0.96 -19.33
N ASP A 993 4.36 1.82 -20.22
CA ASP A 993 3.86 1.99 -21.60
C ASP A 993 4.08 0.72 -22.46
N VAL A 994 4.71 -0.32 -21.88
CA VAL A 994 4.97 -1.64 -22.47
C VAL A 994 4.39 -2.69 -21.54
N ASN A 995 3.35 -3.41 -21.96
CA ASN A 995 2.63 -4.29 -21.03
C ASN A 995 2.00 -5.51 -21.71
N TRP A 996 2.54 -6.69 -21.43
CA TRP A 996 2.02 -7.96 -21.89
C TRP A 996 2.27 -9.06 -20.83
N PRO A 997 1.59 -10.22 -20.92
CA PRO A 997 1.78 -11.31 -19.99
C PRO A 997 3.24 -11.80 -19.95
N ARG A 998 3.77 -11.96 -18.73
CA ARG A 998 5.11 -12.53 -18.51
C ARG A 998 5.20 -13.33 -17.21
N VAL A 999 6.05 -14.35 -17.17
CA VAL A 999 6.26 -15.19 -15.98
C VAL A 999 7.73 -15.49 -15.77
N PHE A 1000 8.21 -15.34 -14.52
CA PHE A 1000 9.57 -15.68 -14.13
C PHE A 1000 9.60 -17.08 -13.55
N ILE A 1001 10.44 -17.92 -14.12
CA ILE A 1001 10.70 -19.30 -13.74
C ILE A 1001 12.02 -19.28 -12.97
N LYS A 1002 11.91 -19.13 -11.63
CA LYS A 1002 13.05 -18.85 -10.75
C LYS A 1002 14.15 -19.89 -10.86
N ASP A 1003 13.80 -21.17 -10.85
CA ASP A 1003 14.76 -22.28 -10.78
C ASP A 1003 15.60 -22.43 -12.05
N LEU A 1004 15.05 -22.01 -13.19
CA LEU A 1004 15.78 -21.95 -14.46
C LEU A 1004 16.45 -20.59 -14.69
N ASN A 1005 16.16 -19.61 -13.83
CA ASN A 1005 16.55 -18.21 -14.01
C ASN A 1005 16.12 -17.63 -15.38
N LEU A 1006 14.89 -17.94 -15.81
CA LEU A 1006 14.34 -17.54 -17.10
C LEU A 1006 13.02 -16.77 -16.93
N THR A 1007 12.78 -15.76 -17.76
CA THR A 1007 11.45 -15.14 -17.89
C THR A 1007 10.87 -15.42 -19.27
N ALA A 1008 9.66 -15.96 -19.31
CA ALA A 1008 8.88 -16.10 -20.53
C ALA A 1008 8.04 -14.85 -20.78
N HIS A 1009 8.03 -14.38 -22.02
CA HIS A 1009 7.27 -13.22 -22.46
C HIS A 1009 6.32 -13.62 -23.59
N PHE A 1010 5.03 -13.38 -23.39
CA PHE A 1010 4.03 -13.49 -24.45
C PHE A 1010 3.66 -12.09 -24.93
N LYS A 1011 4.26 -11.64 -26.02
CA LYS A 1011 4.18 -10.26 -26.49
C LYS A 1011 2.84 -9.98 -27.18
N CYS A 1012 2.25 -8.84 -26.86
CA CYS A 1012 1.02 -8.34 -27.47
C CYS A 1012 1.18 -6.84 -27.75
N ASP A 1013 0.52 -6.32 -28.80
CA ASP A 1013 0.41 -4.87 -29.00
C ASP A 1013 -0.66 -4.32 -28.07
N TYR A 1014 -0.23 -3.87 -26.90
CA TYR A 1014 -1.13 -3.36 -25.88
C TYR A 1014 -1.27 -1.85 -25.97
N SER A 1015 -2.50 -1.36 -26.11
CA SER A 1015 -2.89 -0.01 -25.71
C SER A 1015 -3.91 -0.04 -24.57
N ARG A 1016 -3.83 0.95 -23.68
CA ARG A 1016 -4.72 1.06 -22.51
C ARG A 1016 -6.19 1.28 -22.90
N LEU A 1017 -6.43 1.78 -24.10
CA LEU A 1017 -7.78 2.05 -24.61
C LEU A 1017 -8.41 0.81 -25.27
N ASP A 1018 -7.61 -0.22 -25.53
CA ASP A 1018 -8.05 -1.36 -26.31
C ASP A 1018 -8.84 -2.34 -25.44
N TYR A 1019 -9.97 -2.81 -25.95
CA TYR A 1019 -10.71 -3.93 -25.36
C TYR A 1019 -10.19 -5.28 -25.84
N ALA A 1020 -9.51 -5.30 -26.99
CA ALA A 1020 -8.93 -6.46 -27.64
C ALA A 1020 -7.52 -6.13 -28.15
N ILE A 1021 -6.56 -7.01 -27.93
CA ILE A 1021 -5.16 -6.82 -28.36
C ILE A 1021 -4.69 -7.96 -29.26
N PRO A 1022 -3.92 -7.69 -30.32
CA PRO A 1022 -3.34 -8.72 -31.15
C PRO A 1022 -2.11 -9.34 -30.48
N THR A 1023 -1.94 -10.64 -30.67
CA THR A 1023 -0.79 -11.40 -30.20
C THR A 1023 0.34 -11.38 -31.23
N GLN A 1024 1.58 -11.31 -30.76
CA GLN A 1024 2.78 -11.28 -31.60
C GLN A 1024 3.61 -12.56 -31.46
N GLU A 1025 4.48 -12.63 -30.47
CA GLU A 1025 5.53 -13.64 -30.39
C GLU A 1025 5.75 -14.11 -28.95
N LEU A 1026 6.27 -15.32 -28.81
CA LEU A 1026 6.79 -15.87 -27.57
C LEU A 1026 8.32 -15.80 -27.61
N PHE A 1027 8.92 -15.21 -26.57
CA PHE A 1027 10.38 -15.21 -26.38
C PHE A 1027 10.74 -15.36 -24.90
N PHE A 1028 12.01 -15.64 -24.64
CA PHE A 1028 12.54 -15.84 -23.28
C PHE A 1028 13.75 -14.94 -23.04
N THR A 1029 13.96 -14.53 -21.79
CA THR A 1029 15.15 -13.78 -21.34
C THR A 1029 15.76 -14.43 -20.11
N GLU A 1030 17.04 -14.20 -19.83
CA GLU A 1030 17.65 -14.57 -18.54
C GLU A 1030 17.29 -13.57 -17.43
N GLY A 1031 17.19 -14.06 -16.19
CA GLY A 1031 16.88 -13.25 -15.01
C GLY A 1031 15.40 -12.90 -14.85
N ASP A 1032 15.09 -12.25 -13.72
CA ASP A 1032 13.75 -11.72 -13.43
C ASP A 1032 13.52 -10.39 -14.17
N THR A 1033 12.97 -10.48 -15.38
CA THR A 1033 12.63 -9.34 -16.24
C THR A 1033 11.14 -9.00 -16.18
N ARG A 1034 10.44 -9.41 -15.12
CA ARG A 1034 9.01 -9.10 -14.94
C ARG A 1034 8.74 -7.61 -14.69
N LYS A 1035 9.75 -6.79 -14.41
CA LYS A 1035 9.63 -5.33 -14.35
C LYS A 1035 10.34 -4.71 -15.54
N ILE A 1036 9.62 -3.95 -16.35
CA ILE A 1036 10.16 -3.33 -17.55
C ILE A 1036 10.24 -1.83 -17.28
N THR A 1037 11.44 -1.26 -17.36
CA THR A 1037 11.67 0.18 -17.20
C THR A 1037 11.93 0.83 -18.56
N TYR A 1038 11.57 2.10 -18.72
CA TYR A 1038 11.77 2.86 -19.97
C TYR A 1038 13.19 2.70 -20.53
N GLY A 1039 13.29 2.37 -21.82
CA GLY A 1039 14.56 2.29 -22.56
C GLY A 1039 15.40 1.02 -22.32
N LYS A 1040 15.01 0.11 -21.41
CA LYS A 1040 15.75 -1.14 -21.20
C LYS A 1040 15.45 -2.14 -22.32
N LYS A 1041 16.44 -2.43 -23.16
CA LYS A 1041 16.35 -3.49 -24.18
C LYS A 1041 16.32 -4.85 -23.47
N LEU A 1042 15.33 -5.68 -23.80
CA LEU A 1042 15.28 -7.07 -23.36
C LEU A 1042 16.13 -7.92 -24.33
N GLU A 1043 17.06 -8.68 -23.77
CA GLU A 1043 17.91 -9.59 -24.56
C GLU A 1043 17.26 -10.97 -24.59
N ALA A 1044 16.67 -11.31 -25.74
CA ALA A 1044 16.06 -12.62 -25.95
C ALA A 1044 17.14 -13.70 -26.13
N ILE A 1045 16.95 -14.86 -25.52
CA ILE A 1045 17.85 -16.00 -25.67
C ILE A 1045 17.35 -16.97 -26.75
N PRO A 1046 18.25 -17.76 -27.36
CA PRO A 1046 17.85 -18.84 -28.26
C PRO A 1046 16.91 -19.82 -27.56
N LEU A 1047 15.85 -20.26 -28.26
CA LEU A 1047 14.85 -21.19 -27.72
C LEU A 1047 15.49 -22.53 -27.33
N SER A 1048 16.61 -22.92 -27.96
CA SER A 1048 17.41 -24.09 -27.59
C SER A 1048 17.95 -24.09 -26.16
N ARG A 1049 18.09 -22.91 -25.51
CA ARG A 1049 18.57 -22.81 -24.12
C ARG A 1049 17.49 -23.06 -23.06
N VAL A 1050 16.23 -23.18 -23.47
CA VAL A 1050 15.11 -23.46 -22.56
C VAL A 1050 14.84 -24.98 -22.55
N PRO A 1051 14.53 -25.63 -21.41
CA PRO A 1051 14.18 -27.06 -21.41
C PRO A 1051 12.92 -27.37 -22.25
N ALA A 1052 12.86 -28.56 -22.86
CA ALA A 1052 11.76 -28.92 -23.76
C ALA A 1052 10.40 -28.98 -23.05
N LYS A 1053 10.36 -29.58 -21.85
CA LYS A 1053 9.18 -29.61 -20.98
C LYS A 1053 8.69 -28.20 -20.66
N THR A 1054 9.60 -27.33 -20.20
CA THR A 1054 9.30 -25.93 -19.88
C THR A 1054 8.73 -25.16 -21.08
N ARG A 1055 9.35 -25.23 -22.27
CA ARG A 1055 8.81 -24.58 -23.47
C ARG A 1055 7.41 -25.06 -23.80
N SER A 1056 7.19 -26.38 -23.73
CA SER A 1056 5.88 -26.97 -24.01
C SER A 1056 4.82 -26.53 -23.01
N GLU A 1057 5.15 -26.43 -21.73
CA GLU A 1057 4.22 -25.97 -20.69
C GLU A 1057 3.88 -24.48 -20.83
N ILE A 1058 4.86 -23.64 -21.19
CA ILE A 1058 4.62 -22.22 -21.48
C ILE A 1058 3.72 -22.05 -22.71
N CYS A 1059 3.94 -22.84 -23.76
CA CYS A 1059 3.05 -22.89 -24.91
C CYS A 1059 1.62 -23.28 -24.53
N ARG A 1060 1.47 -24.25 -23.60
CA ARG A 1060 0.17 -24.69 -23.11
C ARG A 1060 -0.57 -23.60 -22.33
N ASP A 1061 0.13 -22.83 -21.49
CA ASP A 1061 -0.46 -21.68 -20.80
C ASP A 1061 -0.99 -20.65 -21.80
N ILE A 1062 -0.21 -20.35 -22.84
CA ILE A 1062 -0.61 -19.40 -23.89
C ILE A 1062 -1.81 -19.92 -24.69
N ASP A 1063 -1.85 -21.22 -24.99
CA ASP A 1063 -3.00 -21.84 -25.66
C ASP A 1063 -4.27 -21.76 -24.79
N LEU A 1064 -4.15 -21.95 -23.48
CA LEU A 1064 -5.25 -21.70 -22.53
C LEU A 1064 -5.71 -20.25 -22.56
N PHE A 1065 -4.78 -19.29 -22.63
CA PHE A 1065 -5.11 -17.87 -22.74
C PHE A 1065 -5.92 -17.62 -24.02
N ILE A 1066 -5.42 -18.09 -25.15
CA ILE A 1066 -6.09 -17.92 -26.45
C ILE A 1066 -7.47 -18.57 -26.45
N ALA A 1067 -7.57 -19.83 -26.03
CA ALA A 1067 -8.82 -20.59 -26.02
C ALA A 1067 -9.90 -19.92 -25.15
N THR A 1068 -9.50 -19.30 -24.04
CA THR A 1068 -10.44 -18.72 -23.07
C THR A 1068 -10.77 -17.24 -23.37
N THR A 1069 -9.87 -16.52 -24.04
CA THR A 1069 -9.95 -15.06 -24.16
C THR A 1069 -10.00 -14.54 -25.58
N SER A 1070 -10.04 -15.41 -26.60
CA SER A 1070 -10.21 -15.00 -27.99
C SER A 1070 -11.51 -14.23 -28.20
N VAL A 1071 -11.42 -13.07 -28.88
CA VAL A 1071 -12.57 -12.22 -29.23
C VAL A 1071 -13.55 -12.94 -30.15
N ALA A 1072 -13.09 -13.92 -30.94
CA ALA A 1072 -13.95 -14.72 -31.82
C ALA A 1072 -15.07 -15.44 -31.06
N MET A 1073 -14.88 -15.73 -29.77
CA MET A 1073 -15.88 -16.38 -28.92
C MET A 1073 -16.93 -15.40 -28.37
N ASN A 1074 -16.79 -14.09 -28.62
CA ASN A 1074 -17.70 -13.05 -28.14
C ASN A 1074 -18.25 -12.21 -29.31
N PRO A 1075 -19.42 -12.57 -29.88
CA PRO A 1075 -20.01 -11.87 -31.02
C PRO A 1075 -20.15 -10.36 -30.80
N ALA A 1076 -20.62 -9.96 -29.62
CA ALA A 1076 -20.84 -8.55 -29.28
C ALA A 1076 -19.55 -7.72 -29.21
N LEU A 1077 -18.38 -8.35 -29.02
CA LEU A 1077 -17.09 -7.67 -29.12
C LEU A 1077 -16.52 -7.74 -30.54
N ALA A 1078 -16.65 -8.88 -31.21
CA ALA A 1078 -16.17 -9.06 -32.58
C ALA A 1078 -16.87 -8.14 -33.58
N GLU A 1079 -18.16 -7.87 -33.39
CA GLU A 1079 -18.97 -7.03 -34.28
C GLU A 1079 -18.71 -5.52 -34.12
N LYS A 1080 -17.94 -5.10 -33.10
CA LYS A 1080 -17.62 -3.67 -32.90
C LYS A 1080 -16.70 -3.11 -33.99
N GLU A 1081 -15.91 -3.98 -34.62
CA GLU A 1081 -14.94 -3.60 -35.65
C GLU A 1081 -14.99 -4.61 -36.81
N PRO A 1082 -15.05 -4.16 -38.08
CA PRO A 1082 -15.09 -5.06 -39.23
C PRO A 1082 -13.93 -6.06 -39.30
N SER A 1083 -12.72 -5.65 -38.88
CA SER A 1083 -11.53 -6.51 -38.82
C SER A 1083 -11.69 -7.68 -37.84
N LEU A 1084 -12.31 -7.44 -36.68
CA LEU A 1084 -12.59 -8.46 -35.68
C LEU A 1084 -13.75 -9.37 -36.09
N GLY A 1085 -14.73 -8.84 -36.83
CA GLY A 1085 -15.79 -9.63 -37.47
C GLY A 1085 -15.22 -10.63 -38.48
N ASN A 1086 -14.33 -10.17 -39.36
CA ASN A 1086 -13.62 -11.04 -40.31
C ASN A 1086 -12.75 -12.08 -39.60
N TYR A 1087 -12.00 -11.67 -38.56
CA TYR A 1087 -11.23 -12.60 -37.73
C TYR A 1087 -12.10 -13.68 -37.12
N ARG A 1088 -13.29 -13.33 -36.60
CA ARG A 1088 -14.25 -14.27 -36.05
C ARG A 1088 -14.72 -15.28 -37.11
N ASP A 1089 -15.08 -14.81 -38.30
CA ASP A 1089 -15.53 -15.69 -39.38
C ASP A 1089 -14.45 -16.67 -39.82
N ASP A 1090 -13.21 -16.20 -39.98
CA ASP A 1090 -12.07 -17.06 -40.27
C ASP A 1090 -11.83 -18.09 -39.15
N PHE A 1091 -11.91 -17.67 -37.90
CA PHE A 1091 -11.77 -18.54 -36.73
C PHE A 1091 -12.82 -19.67 -36.78
N HIS A 1092 -14.08 -19.36 -37.07
CA HIS A 1092 -15.15 -20.35 -37.23
C HIS A 1092 -14.97 -21.26 -38.45
N LYS A 1093 -14.34 -20.77 -39.52
CA LYS A 1093 -13.96 -21.58 -40.69
C LYS A 1093 -12.76 -22.49 -40.46
N GLY A 1094 -12.12 -22.41 -39.29
CA GLY A 1094 -11.02 -23.29 -38.89
C GLY A 1094 -9.64 -22.63 -38.86
N ARG A 1095 -9.55 -21.30 -38.94
CA ARG A 1095 -8.29 -20.58 -38.70
C ARG A 1095 -7.81 -20.89 -37.27
N PHE A 1096 -6.55 -21.30 -37.13
CA PHE A 1096 -5.93 -21.78 -35.88
C PHE A 1096 -6.51 -23.10 -35.31
N SER A 1097 -7.27 -23.86 -36.10
CA SER A 1097 -7.77 -25.18 -35.64
C SER A 1097 -6.72 -26.28 -35.67
N ASP A 1098 -5.58 -26.04 -36.31
CA ASP A 1098 -4.39 -26.88 -36.21
C ASP A 1098 -3.58 -26.55 -34.96
N ASN A 1099 -4.04 -27.08 -33.83
CA ASN A 1099 -3.44 -26.86 -32.52
C ASN A 1099 -3.23 -28.17 -31.76
N ALA A 1100 -2.46 -28.11 -30.67
CA ALA A 1100 -2.08 -29.29 -29.90
C ALA A 1100 -3.30 -30.03 -29.31
N GLY A 1101 -4.36 -29.32 -28.93
CA GLY A 1101 -5.63 -29.92 -28.50
C GLY A 1101 -6.29 -30.76 -29.60
N ALA A 1102 -6.35 -30.25 -30.83
CA ALA A 1102 -6.86 -30.98 -31.98
C ALA A 1102 -6.06 -32.26 -32.26
N ALA A 1103 -4.72 -32.20 -32.15
CA ALA A 1103 -3.85 -33.35 -32.35
C ALA A 1103 -4.10 -34.47 -31.31
N VAL A 1104 -4.20 -34.11 -30.02
CA VAL A 1104 -4.52 -35.06 -28.94
C VAL A 1104 -5.91 -35.67 -29.13
N ARG A 1105 -6.91 -34.85 -29.48
CA ARG A 1105 -8.27 -35.33 -29.76
C ARG A 1105 -8.30 -36.27 -30.97
N LYS A 1106 -7.52 -36.00 -32.01
CA LYS A 1106 -7.38 -36.88 -33.18
C LYS A 1106 -6.91 -38.27 -32.76
N GLN A 1107 -5.83 -38.34 -31.98
CA GLN A 1107 -5.28 -39.60 -31.46
C GLN A 1107 -6.31 -40.37 -30.63
N LEU A 1108 -6.99 -39.66 -29.73
CA LEU A 1108 -7.98 -40.28 -28.87
C LEU A 1108 -9.23 -40.75 -29.63
N ILE A 1109 -9.76 -39.92 -30.54
CA ILE A 1109 -10.91 -40.28 -31.36
C ILE A 1109 -10.57 -41.47 -32.26
N ALA A 1110 -9.37 -41.54 -32.82
CA ALA A 1110 -8.94 -42.71 -33.61
C ALA A 1110 -9.05 -44.02 -32.81
N GLN A 1111 -8.70 -44.00 -31.52
CA GLN A 1111 -8.85 -45.16 -30.62
C GLN A 1111 -10.30 -45.42 -30.21
N LEU A 1112 -11.15 -44.38 -30.18
CA LEU A 1112 -12.56 -44.48 -29.81
C LEU A 1112 -13.49 -44.88 -30.96
N ILE A 1113 -13.13 -44.61 -32.22
CA ILE A 1113 -13.95 -44.93 -33.41
C ILE A 1113 -14.43 -46.39 -33.39
N PRO A 1114 -13.54 -47.41 -33.23
CA PRO A 1114 -13.97 -48.81 -33.20
C PRO A 1114 -14.84 -49.13 -31.98
N ARG A 1115 -14.53 -48.55 -30.81
CA ARG A 1115 -15.25 -48.81 -29.55
C ARG A 1115 -16.67 -48.25 -29.57
N LEU A 1116 -16.86 -47.12 -30.25
CA LEU A 1116 -18.15 -46.44 -30.36
C LEU A 1116 -19.01 -46.97 -31.51
N GLY A 1117 -18.42 -47.71 -32.46
CA GLY A 1117 -19.07 -48.07 -33.71
C GLY A 1117 -19.38 -46.83 -34.55
N LEU A 1118 -18.48 -45.85 -34.54
CA LEU A 1118 -18.66 -44.60 -35.26
C LEU A 1118 -18.46 -44.83 -36.77
N ASN A 1119 -19.44 -44.46 -37.60
CA ASN A 1119 -19.31 -44.52 -39.06
C ASN A 1119 -18.43 -43.37 -39.57
N SER A 1120 -17.11 -43.58 -39.54
CA SER A 1120 -16.11 -42.57 -39.92
C SER A 1120 -15.08 -43.15 -40.87
N PRO A 1121 -14.87 -42.56 -42.06
CA PRO A 1121 -13.79 -42.95 -42.96
C PRO A 1121 -12.42 -42.44 -42.51
N GLY A 1122 -12.32 -41.80 -41.33
CA GLY A 1122 -11.08 -41.28 -40.76
C GLY A 1122 -11.07 -39.75 -40.66
N PHE A 1123 -9.92 -39.15 -40.99
CA PHE A 1123 -9.66 -37.73 -40.79
C PHE A 1123 -9.17 -37.05 -42.07
N GLU A 1124 -9.58 -35.81 -42.27
CA GLU A 1124 -9.11 -34.92 -43.34
C GLU A 1124 -8.49 -33.69 -42.68
N GLY A 1125 -7.16 -33.60 -42.66
CA GLY A 1125 -6.44 -32.59 -41.86
C GLY A 1125 -6.85 -32.66 -40.38
N ASN A 1126 -7.44 -31.57 -39.87
CA ASN A 1126 -7.97 -31.43 -38.51
C ASN A 1126 -9.48 -31.59 -38.41
N TYR A 1127 -10.08 -32.33 -39.35
CA TYR A 1127 -11.49 -32.66 -39.30
C TYR A 1127 -11.69 -34.16 -39.14
N LEU A 1128 -12.59 -34.55 -38.25
CA LEU A 1128 -13.17 -35.90 -38.22
C LEU A 1128 -14.22 -36.00 -39.33
N LEU A 1129 -14.09 -36.98 -40.21
CA LEU A 1129 -15.10 -37.27 -41.22
C LEU A 1129 -16.17 -38.20 -40.63
N VAL A 1130 -17.43 -37.96 -40.96
CA VAL A 1130 -18.56 -38.78 -40.52
C VAL A 1130 -19.48 -39.05 -41.69
N ASP A 1131 -19.73 -40.33 -41.98
CA ASP A 1131 -20.65 -40.74 -43.03
C ASP A 1131 -22.06 -40.91 -42.43
N GLY A 1132 -22.96 -39.99 -42.75
CA GLY A 1132 -24.39 -40.14 -42.49
C GLY A 1132 -25.09 -41.00 -43.53
N LYS A 1133 -26.41 -41.14 -43.36
CA LYS A 1133 -27.31 -41.77 -44.34
C LYS A 1133 -27.77 -40.78 -45.40
N LEU A 1134 -27.85 -39.48 -45.09
CA LEU A 1134 -28.30 -38.44 -46.01
C LEU A 1134 -27.13 -37.64 -46.62
N ASN A 1135 -26.04 -37.42 -45.89
CA ASN A 1135 -24.88 -36.66 -46.39
C ASN A 1135 -23.56 -37.08 -45.70
N GLN A 1136 -22.44 -36.53 -46.18
CA GLN A 1136 -21.13 -36.63 -45.53
C GLN A 1136 -20.79 -35.36 -44.78
N TYR A 1137 -20.22 -35.53 -43.59
CA TYR A 1137 -19.92 -34.44 -42.67
C TYR A 1137 -18.46 -34.39 -42.31
N ARG A 1138 -18.03 -33.20 -41.88
CA ARG A 1138 -16.72 -32.98 -41.27
C ARG A 1138 -16.87 -32.16 -39.99
N ILE A 1139 -16.21 -32.58 -38.92
CA ILE A 1139 -16.25 -31.91 -37.61
C ILE A 1139 -14.84 -31.46 -37.25
N ASN A 1140 -14.65 -30.16 -37.05
CA ASN A 1140 -13.34 -29.61 -36.70
C ASN A 1140 -12.91 -30.06 -35.31
N LEU A 1141 -11.69 -30.57 -35.18
CA LEU A 1141 -11.15 -31.14 -33.95
C LEU A 1141 -10.72 -30.07 -32.92
N GLY A 1142 -10.42 -28.85 -33.38
CA GLY A 1142 -10.07 -27.73 -32.52
C GLY A 1142 -11.29 -27.07 -31.88
N SER A 1143 -12.31 -26.77 -32.69
CA SER A 1143 -13.50 -26.00 -32.28
C SER A 1143 -14.76 -26.82 -32.04
N GLY A 1144 -14.83 -28.05 -32.55
CA GLY A 1144 -16.05 -28.86 -32.53
C GLY A 1144 -17.13 -28.40 -33.51
N PHE A 1145 -16.83 -27.46 -34.42
CA PHE A 1145 -17.78 -27.01 -35.45
C PHE A 1145 -18.00 -28.08 -36.52
N ALA A 1146 -19.27 -28.36 -36.82
CA ALA A 1146 -19.66 -29.34 -37.84
C ALA A 1146 -20.05 -28.62 -39.14
N GLN A 1147 -19.72 -29.25 -40.26
CA GLN A 1147 -20.02 -28.77 -41.61
C GLN A 1147 -20.41 -29.92 -42.52
N ILE A 1148 -21.24 -29.64 -43.53
CA ILE A 1148 -21.40 -30.54 -44.69
C ILE A 1148 -20.06 -30.58 -45.43
N ARG A 1149 -19.57 -31.77 -45.77
CA ARG A 1149 -18.21 -31.95 -46.30
C ARG A 1149 -18.01 -31.22 -47.62
N GLN A 1150 -18.96 -31.34 -48.56
CA GLN A 1150 -18.84 -30.76 -49.91
C GLN A 1150 -19.08 -29.25 -49.94
N SER A 1151 -20.20 -28.77 -49.40
CA SER A 1151 -20.57 -27.34 -49.44
C SER A 1151 -19.85 -26.49 -48.40
N GLN A 1152 -19.23 -27.12 -47.38
CA GLN A 1152 -18.63 -26.48 -46.21
C GLN A 1152 -19.62 -25.64 -45.39
N GLN A 1153 -20.93 -25.81 -45.63
CA GLN A 1153 -21.98 -25.11 -44.92
C GLN A 1153 -22.02 -25.53 -43.45
N HIS A 1154 -22.10 -24.55 -42.55
CA HIS A 1154 -22.04 -24.76 -41.11
C HIS A 1154 -23.34 -25.39 -40.57
N LEU A 1155 -23.19 -26.35 -39.65
CA LEU A 1155 -24.29 -27.02 -38.96
C LEU A 1155 -24.32 -26.61 -37.49
N ASN A 1156 -25.33 -25.83 -37.12
CA ASN A 1156 -25.58 -25.40 -35.74
C ASN A 1156 -26.19 -26.53 -34.91
N LEU A 1157 -25.34 -27.45 -34.42
CA LEU A 1157 -25.74 -28.61 -33.62
C LEU A 1157 -25.33 -28.44 -32.15
N MET A 1158 -26.27 -28.68 -31.24
CA MET A 1158 -26.04 -28.75 -29.79
C MET A 1158 -26.58 -30.07 -29.22
N PRO A 1159 -25.91 -31.21 -29.47
CA PRO A 1159 -26.33 -32.51 -28.96
C PRO A 1159 -26.11 -32.64 -27.44
N ASP A 1160 -26.85 -33.56 -26.80
CA ASP A 1160 -26.68 -33.85 -25.37
C ASP A 1160 -25.34 -34.56 -25.07
N ILE A 1161 -24.37 -33.79 -24.59
CA ILE A 1161 -23.05 -34.28 -24.18
C ILE A 1161 -23.09 -35.21 -22.95
N GLN A 1162 -24.15 -35.16 -22.12
CA GLN A 1162 -24.22 -35.97 -20.89
C GLN A 1162 -24.44 -37.44 -21.19
N SER A 1163 -25.17 -37.75 -22.27
CA SER A 1163 -25.34 -39.12 -22.77
C SER A 1163 -23.99 -39.78 -23.06
N VAL A 1164 -23.10 -39.07 -23.76
CA VAL A 1164 -21.75 -39.55 -24.11
C VAL A 1164 -20.87 -39.69 -22.87
N ARG A 1165 -20.92 -38.73 -21.93
CA ARG A 1165 -20.14 -38.81 -20.68
C ARG A 1165 -20.50 -40.00 -19.79
N LYS A 1166 -21.74 -40.50 -19.87
CA LYS A 1166 -22.21 -41.67 -19.10
C LYS A 1166 -21.94 -43.00 -19.82
N ASP A 1167 -21.59 -42.97 -21.10
CA ASP A 1167 -21.30 -44.17 -21.87
C ASP A 1167 -20.02 -44.86 -21.37
N ARG A 1168 -20.15 -46.13 -20.95
CA ARG A 1168 -19.03 -46.93 -20.44
C ARG A 1168 -17.94 -47.14 -21.50
N ARG A 1169 -18.26 -47.02 -22.79
CA ARG A 1169 -17.33 -47.12 -23.92
C ARG A 1169 -16.43 -45.88 -24.04
N VAL A 1170 -16.78 -44.77 -23.40
CA VAL A 1170 -16.06 -43.47 -23.40
C VAL A 1170 -15.46 -43.16 -22.02
N GLN A 1171 -15.15 -44.20 -21.23
CA GLN A 1171 -14.41 -44.02 -19.98
C GLN A 1171 -12.95 -43.62 -20.28
N LEU A 1172 -12.68 -42.32 -20.16
CA LEU A 1172 -11.38 -41.73 -20.33
C LEU A 1172 -10.65 -41.61 -18.98
N PRO A 1173 -9.30 -41.63 -18.97
CA PRO A 1173 -8.51 -41.42 -17.76
C PRO A 1173 -8.60 -39.99 -17.21
N PHE A 1174 -9.25 -39.06 -17.95
CA PHE A 1174 -9.51 -37.66 -17.59
C PHE A 1174 -10.96 -37.26 -17.95
N LYS A 1175 -11.45 -36.12 -17.44
CA LYS A 1175 -12.87 -35.72 -17.57
C LYS A 1175 -13.10 -34.26 -18.01
N ASP A 1176 -12.04 -33.53 -18.33
CA ASP A 1176 -12.00 -32.07 -18.47
C ASP A 1176 -11.88 -31.56 -19.92
N ASP A 1177 -12.35 -32.32 -20.94
CA ASP A 1177 -12.37 -31.90 -22.36
C ASP A 1177 -13.80 -31.85 -22.93
N ASP A 1178 -14.48 -30.73 -22.72
CA ASP A 1178 -15.87 -30.57 -23.18
C ASP A 1178 -15.98 -30.56 -24.70
N THR A 1179 -14.98 -30.04 -25.40
CA THR A 1179 -14.94 -30.01 -26.87
C THR A 1179 -14.84 -31.42 -27.45
N LEU A 1180 -14.03 -32.31 -26.85
CA LEU A 1180 -14.00 -33.72 -27.24
C LEU A 1180 -15.38 -34.37 -27.11
N TYR A 1181 -16.05 -34.22 -25.96
CA TYR A 1181 -17.38 -34.79 -25.75
C TYR A 1181 -18.40 -34.19 -26.74
N LEU A 1182 -18.30 -32.90 -27.05
CA LEU A 1182 -19.12 -32.26 -28.07
C LEU A 1182 -18.87 -32.84 -29.47
N ILE A 1183 -17.61 -33.06 -29.87
CA ILE A 1183 -17.24 -33.68 -31.14
C ILE A 1183 -17.85 -35.09 -31.24
N LEU A 1184 -17.66 -35.91 -30.21
CA LEU A 1184 -18.20 -37.27 -30.16
C LEU A 1184 -19.73 -37.28 -30.22
N ALA A 1185 -20.39 -36.38 -29.48
CA ALA A 1185 -21.85 -36.25 -29.49
C ALA A 1185 -22.37 -35.84 -30.88
N LYS A 1186 -21.70 -34.89 -31.56
CA LYS A 1186 -22.06 -34.50 -32.93
C LYS A 1186 -21.82 -35.62 -33.93
N ALA A 1187 -20.72 -36.36 -33.78
CA ALA A 1187 -20.41 -37.47 -34.68
C ALA A 1187 -21.44 -38.60 -34.55
N LEU A 1188 -21.81 -38.98 -33.32
CA LEU A 1188 -22.85 -39.98 -33.04
C LEU A 1188 -24.24 -39.54 -33.51
N PHE A 1189 -24.54 -38.24 -33.46
CA PHE A 1189 -25.76 -37.65 -33.99
C PHE A 1189 -25.79 -37.71 -35.53
N LEU A 1190 -24.73 -37.22 -36.17
CA LEU A 1190 -24.65 -37.06 -37.63
C LEU A 1190 -24.59 -38.38 -38.41
N GLN A 1191 -24.04 -39.45 -37.83
CA GLN A 1191 -24.09 -40.78 -38.47
C GLN A 1191 -25.51 -41.38 -38.57
N ARG A 1192 -26.49 -40.78 -37.88
CA ARG A 1192 -27.93 -41.13 -37.92
C ARG A 1192 -28.78 -39.91 -38.32
N ASP A 1193 -28.28 -39.13 -39.27
CA ASP A 1193 -28.94 -37.94 -39.79
C ASP A 1193 -30.37 -38.20 -40.35
N ASP A 1194 -30.63 -39.41 -40.85
CA ASP A 1194 -31.95 -39.88 -41.30
C ASP A 1194 -33.01 -39.91 -40.18
N ALA A 1195 -32.58 -40.21 -38.95
CA ALA A 1195 -33.44 -40.31 -37.77
C ALA A 1195 -33.79 -38.94 -37.15
N VAL A 1196 -33.24 -37.84 -37.67
CA VAL A 1196 -33.50 -36.49 -37.15
C VAL A 1196 -34.89 -36.03 -37.58
N ALA A 1197 -35.75 -35.67 -36.62
CA ALA A 1197 -37.12 -35.24 -36.90
C ALA A 1197 -37.24 -33.79 -37.39
N ASP A 1198 -36.24 -32.94 -37.11
CA ASP A 1198 -36.25 -31.51 -37.45
C ASP A 1198 -36.30 -31.28 -38.97
N PRO A 1199 -37.41 -30.71 -39.50
CA PRO A 1199 -37.54 -30.43 -40.93
C PRO A 1199 -36.52 -29.41 -41.44
N ALA A 1200 -36.12 -28.43 -40.63
CA ALA A 1200 -35.15 -27.42 -41.03
C ALA A 1200 -33.75 -28.03 -41.20
N PHE A 1201 -33.38 -28.96 -40.31
CA PHE A 1201 -32.18 -29.76 -40.47
C PHE A 1201 -32.27 -30.59 -41.76
N LYS A 1202 -33.36 -31.35 -41.97
CA LYS A 1202 -33.51 -32.19 -43.18
C LYS A 1202 -33.36 -31.40 -44.47
N THR A 1203 -34.04 -30.27 -44.60
CA THR A 1203 -33.91 -29.39 -45.78
C THR A 1203 -32.48 -28.90 -45.98
N LEU A 1204 -31.77 -28.57 -44.90
CA LEU A 1204 -30.38 -28.10 -44.93
C LEU A 1204 -29.41 -29.18 -45.42
N VAL A 1205 -29.60 -30.44 -45.03
CA VAL A 1205 -28.67 -31.54 -45.37
C VAL A 1205 -28.99 -32.30 -46.66
N THR A 1206 -30.25 -32.35 -47.09
CA THR A 1206 -30.61 -32.96 -48.38
C THR A 1206 -30.42 -32.00 -49.56
N GLY A 1207 -30.41 -30.68 -49.30
CA GLY A 1207 -30.48 -29.66 -50.35
C GLY A 1207 -31.83 -29.67 -51.07
N ASN A 1208 -32.26 -28.54 -51.62
CA ASN A 1208 -33.29 -28.56 -52.65
C ASN A 1208 -32.73 -29.33 -53.84
N ASN A 1209 -33.32 -30.50 -54.16
CA ASN A 1209 -33.27 -31.03 -55.53
C ASN A 1209 -33.87 -30.02 -56.50
#